data_AF-W2RQ92-F1
#
_entry.id   AF-W2RQ92-F1
#
_cell.length_a   1.000
_cell.length_b   1.000
_cell.length_c   1.000
_cell.angle_alpha   90.00
_cell.angle_beta   90.00
_cell.angle_gamma   90.00
#
_symmetry.space_group_name_H-M   'P 1'
#
loop_
_entity.id
_entity.type
_entity.pdbx_description
1 polymer ?
#
loop_
_entity_poly.entity_id
_entity_poly.type
_entity_poly.pdbx_seq_one_letter_code
_entity_poly.pdbx_strand_id
1 'polypeptide(L)'
;MATKFQVKTTFEAARTIEPIYTGGDVSANASGSLIATTVDEDVLIVNTSSNRPLCRIEGDGEAVTSLSLGPEASYVAICSRSLSMRIFSLDVNDEQTAATAVLLRSLKAHTTPVVSSSIDPTESLLATGAADGAVKIWDLKGGFTTHTFHAHGGVVSAICFFRLQLAQQKRKGVPINQPASSLGLATGGEEGKIRVWDLAASKAVASLDAHASVVRSLCFSQHEGFLLSASRDKTIILWDARTWQQRKVIPVLEVVETSGLLLNGAYCFGGGENGNLRLWSTSTGKEITPKQEPGLETDSIVTAVSISAESLILTIHQDQTMKFHSYSQLSNDVPKGASCPLPVVRRKTANLDEVIDMACVGPDRSTMALAINTESIKLVSADGSSSASVFGNDTGSLDGHTDIIISLDTDWSGHWLATGAKDNTARLWRLDPTNSTFQCAAVFEGHAESIGAVALPKSPPSGNAAKHPSKHFPAFLITGSQDKTIKRWDTSKLKVNNDDAVQSGVRAIYTRVAHEKDINAIDVSPIGPLFASASQDRTIKIWSLEDGSVTGILRGHKRGVWSIKFSPAGTPPIALAEGGASSSRGLLVSGSGDKTVKVWSLSTYTCLLTFEGHSNSVLKVIWLPPLDTDATTSDDDIAHRKTHSQHPTIASSSADTLIKLWDPYAPSDSDNLLTTLDNHSDRVWALATPCFPHSTAPTPPPYPLISGAADATLTFWADTTTQTSETVTRQATERIEQDQLLQNHIMAKNYREVITLSLALNHPGRLLRVFQDVVALPAAEQEPGSLTGVRAVDDVLASLDEEQVFKLLERVRDWNTNARTAVVAQRVLGTLLRSYDVDFFVDLAENRRLKGVRPLLRALEVYTERHYKRLEELVDESYLLEYTLREMDEISGTAMTRINGSAKAVTADAAMV
;
A
#
# COMPACT_ATOMS: atom_id res chain seq x y z
N MET A 1 -0.07 39.66 -3.85
CA MET A 1 0.79 38.47 -4.08
C MET A 1 0.21 37.73 -5.26
N ALA A 2 0.94 37.67 -6.38
CA ALA A 2 0.42 37.12 -7.63
C ALA A 2 0.32 35.59 -7.54
N THR A 3 -0.90 35.07 -7.52
CA THR A 3 -1.20 33.65 -7.72
C THR A 3 -0.87 33.31 -9.18
N LYS A 4 0.24 32.61 -9.39
CA LYS A 4 0.66 32.15 -10.72
C LYS A 4 0.91 30.65 -10.68
N PHE A 5 0.17 29.97 -11.57
CA PHE A 5 0.28 28.60 -12.06
C PHE A 5 -0.31 27.47 -11.18
N GLN A 6 -1.57 27.10 -11.47
CA GLN A 6 -2.11 25.77 -11.13
C GLN A 6 -1.73 24.81 -12.27
N VAL A 7 -0.52 24.27 -12.19
CA VAL A 7 -0.12 23.10 -12.98
C VAL A 7 -0.15 21.90 -12.05
N LYS A 8 -0.32 20.68 -12.57
CA LYS A 8 -0.35 19.46 -11.76
C LYS A 8 1.02 19.17 -11.10
N THR A 9 1.30 19.81 -9.97
CA THR A 9 2.61 19.80 -9.28
C THR A 9 2.69 18.89 -8.05
N THR A 10 1.58 18.38 -7.52
CA THR A 10 1.58 17.51 -6.34
C THR A 10 0.60 16.35 -6.52
N PHE A 11 1.13 15.14 -6.51
CA PHE A 11 0.33 13.93 -6.48
C PHE A 11 0.68 13.15 -5.23
N GLU A 12 -0.32 12.48 -4.68
CA GLU A 12 -0.14 11.51 -3.61
C GLU A 12 -0.56 10.13 -4.07
N ALA A 13 0.12 9.09 -3.57
CA ALA A 13 -0.32 7.71 -3.72
C ALA A 13 -1.51 7.49 -2.77
N ALA A 14 -2.72 7.77 -3.24
CA ALA A 14 -3.92 7.74 -2.40
C ALA A 14 -4.32 6.31 -2.00
N ARG A 15 -4.13 5.34 -2.91
CA ARG A 15 -4.33 3.92 -2.63
C ARG A 15 -3.31 3.07 -3.37
N THR A 16 -2.90 1.99 -2.72
CA THR A 16 -2.08 0.93 -3.31
C THR A 16 -2.84 -0.39 -3.23
N ILE A 17 -2.73 -1.19 -4.29
CA ILE A 17 -3.03 -2.62 -4.23
C ILE A 17 -1.68 -3.31 -4.19
N GLU A 18 -1.42 -3.97 -3.06
CA GLU A 18 -0.18 -4.70 -2.78
C GLU A 18 -0.44 -6.21 -2.80
N PRO A 19 0.60 -7.01 -3.07
CA PRO A 19 0.49 -8.45 -2.97
C PRO A 19 0.18 -8.87 -1.54
N ILE A 20 -0.79 -9.78 -1.40
CA ILE A 20 -1.27 -10.31 -0.11
C ILE A 20 -0.75 -11.72 0.13
N TYR A 21 -0.53 -12.48 -0.93
CA TYR A 21 -0.07 -13.85 -0.85
C TYR A 21 0.83 -14.15 -2.04
N THR A 22 2.07 -14.54 -1.78
CA THR A 22 3.03 -14.96 -2.81
C THR A 22 3.56 -16.36 -2.51
N GLY A 23 2.66 -17.34 -2.66
CA GLY A 23 2.97 -18.73 -2.33
C GLY A 23 3.25 -18.96 -0.84
N GLY A 24 3.39 -20.22 -0.43
CA GLY A 24 3.62 -20.59 0.97
C GLY A 24 2.34 -21.00 1.72
N ASP A 25 2.44 -21.09 3.03
CA ASP A 25 1.38 -21.61 3.90
C ASP A 25 0.39 -20.51 4.33
N VAL A 26 -0.86 -20.89 4.55
CA VAL A 26 -1.91 -19.95 4.97
C VAL A 26 -2.70 -20.53 6.13
N SER A 27 -2.87 -19.72 7.18
CA SER A 27 -3.61 -20.10 8.37
C SER A 27 -4.68 -19.05 8.66
N ALA A 28 -5.88 -19.48 9.03
CA ALA A 28 -6.94 -18.58 9.49
C ALA A 28 -7.30 -18.84 10.95
N ASN A 29 -7.95 -17.84 11.54
CA ASN A 29 -8.57 -17.93 12.86
C ASN A 29 -9.81 -18.86 12.83
N ALA A 30 -10.29 -19.38 13.96
CA ALA A 30 -11.49 -20.22 14.03
C ALA A 30 -12.76 -19.53 13.52
N SER A 31 -12.88 -18.22 13.77
CA SER A 31 -13.93 -17.38 13.20
C SER A 31 -13.74 -17.17 11.69
N GLY A 32 -12.50 -17.19 11.22
CA GLY A 32 -12.08 -16.87 9.86
C GLY A 32 -12.15 -15.38 9.50
N SER A 33 -12.27 -14.49 10.48
CA SER A 33 -12.21 -13.03 10.27
C SER A 33 -10.79 -12.55 9.94
N LEU A 34 -9.79 -13.22 10.51
CA LEU A 34 -8.37 -12.95 10.32
C LEU A 34 -7.69 -14.12 9.63
N ILE A 35 -6.86 -13.82 8.66
CA ILE A 35 -6.04 -14.77 7.93
C ILE A 35 -4.60 -14.27 7.97
N ALA A 36 -3.66 -15.16 8.26
CA ALA A 36 -2.25 -14.93 8.12
C ALA A 36 -1.78 -15.53 6.79
N THR A 37 -1.17 -14.71 5.94
CA THR A 37 -0.65 -15.07 4.61
C THR A 37 0.83 -14.76 4.52
N THR A 38 1.53 -15.48 3.66
CA THR A 38 2.95 -15.28 3.36
C THR A 38 3.13 -14.44 2.11
N VAL A 39 3.99 -13.44 2.18
CA VAL A 39 4.49 -12.66 1.04
C VAL A 39 6.00 -12.76 1.03
N ASP A 40 6.52 -13.71 0.25
CA ASP A 40 7.92 -14.08 0.12
C ASP A 40 8.54 -14.50 1.45
N GLU A 41 9.21 -13.56 2.12
CA GLU A 41 9.78 -13.74 3.45
C GLU A 41 8.92 -13.15 4.58
N ASP A 42 8.03 -12.22 4.23
CA ASP A 42 7.19 -11.50 5.17
C ASP A 42 5.87 -12.24 5.41
N VAL A 43 5.25 -11.96 6.56
CA VAL A 43 3.92 -12.47 6.89
C VAL A 43 2.96 -11.30 7.08
N LEU A 44 1.84 -11.35 6.34
CA LEU A 44 0.77 -10.38 6.45
C LEU A 44 -0.39 -10.96 7.24
N ILE A 45 -0.97 -10.16 8.12
CA ILE A 45 -2.22 -10.48 8.79
C ILE A 45 -3.30 -9.64 8.14
N VAL A 46 -4.24 -10.30 7.49
CA VAL A 46 -5.26 -9.67 6.66
C VAL A 46 -6.64 -9.94 7.25
N ASN A 47 -7.46 -8.91 7.29
CA ASN A 47 -8.88 -9.06 7.59
C ASN A 47 -9.62 -9.52 6.33
N THR A 48 -10.36 -10.61 6.43
CA THR A 48 -11.09 -11.23 5.33
C THR A 48 -12.18 -10.33 4.75
N SER A 49 -12.83 -9.50 5.57
CA SER A 49 -13.99 -8.69 5.14
C SER A 49 -13.54 -7.38 4.48
N SER A 50 -12.59 -6.67 5.09
CA SER A 50 -12.06 -5.40 4.56
C SER A 50 -10.94 -5.57 3.55
N ASN A 51 -10.35 -6.77 3.48
CA ASN A 51 -9.32 -7.12 2.51
C ASN A 51 -8.06 -6.23 2.61
N ARG A 52 -7.83 -5.62 3.78
CA ARG A 52 -6.67 -4.78 4.08
C ARG A 52 -5.69 -5.53 4.99
N PRO A 53 -4.38 -5.43 4.75
CA PRO A 53 -3.38 -5.89 5.71
C PRO A 53 -3.47 -5.03 6.98
N LEU A 54 -3.63 -5.68 8.13
CA LEU A 54 -3.65 -5.04 9.45
C LEU A 54 -2.24 -4.86 10.02
N CYS A 55 -1.37 -5.82 9.72
CA CYS A 55 0.00 -5.87 10.21
C CYS A 55 0.88 -6.60 9.19
N ARG A 56 2.11 -6.09 9.00
CA ARG A 56 3.19 -6.76 8.24
C ARG A 56 4.29 -7.12 9.23
N ILE A 57 4.62 -8.41 9.28
CA ILE A 57 5.69 -8.96 10.11
C ILE A 57 6.88 -9.22 9.19
N GLU A 58 7.98 -8.51 9.44
CA GLU A 58 9.21 -8.65 8.65
C GLU A 58 9.87 -10.02 8.86
N GLY A 59 10.30 -10.62 7.76
CA GLY A 59 10.92 -11.94 7.67
C GLY A 59 12.33 -12.05 8.26
N ASP A 60 12.97 -13.18 7.98
CA ASP A 60 14.33 -13.53 8.42
C ASP A 60 15.37 -13.44 7.27
N GLY A 61 14.99 -13.01 6.06
CA GLY A 61 15.83 -13.14 4.86
C GLY A 61 15.52 -14.39 4.02
N GLU A 62 14.72 -15.32 4.55
CA GLU A 62 14.38 -16.59 3.91
C GLU A 62 12.87 -16.84 3.90
N ALA A 63 12.41 -17.59 2.90
CA ALA A 63 11.01 -17.93 2.73
C ALA A 63 10.43 -18.67 3.95
N VAL A 64 9.19 -18.31 4.28
CA VAL A 64 8.40 -18.94 5.34
C VAL A 64 7.98 -20.33 4.90
N THR A 65 8.23 -21.34 5.73
CA THR A 65 7.90 -22.74 5.43
C THR A 65 6.58 -23.19 6.04
N SER A 66 6.25 -22.72 7.24
CA SER A 66 4.98 -23.01 7.89
C SER A 66 4.50 -21.83 8.71
N LEU A 67 3.17 -21.65 8.73
CA LEU A 67 2.52 -20.54 9.39
C LEU A 67 1.31 -21.06 10.17
N SER A 68 1.20 -20.70 11.44
CA SER A 68 0.02 -21.04 12.24
C SER A 68 -0.46 -19.85 13.06
N LEU A 69 -1.73 -19.51 12.87
CA LEU A 69 -2.47 -18.50 13.63
C LEU A 69 -3.30 -19.19 14.71
N GLY A 70 -3.32 -18.60 15.90
CA GLY A 70 -4.14 -19.09 17.02
C GLY A 70 -5.66 -19.00 16.74
N PRO A 71 -6.49 -19.91 17.28
CA PRO A 71 -7.95 -19.90 17.15
C PRO A 71 -8.73 -18.75 17.82
N GLU A 72 -8.09 -17.90 18.62
CA GLU A 72 -8.59 -16.60 19.08
C GLU A 72 -7.76 -15.44 18.50
N ALA A 73 -6.77 -15.76 17.66
CA ALA A 73 -5.77 -14.85 17.10
C ALA A 73 -4.88 -14.13 18.13
N SER A 74 -4.59 -14.73 19.29
CA SER A 74 -3.67 -14.12 20.27
C SER A 74 -2.19 -14.35 19.93
N TYR A 75 -1.87 -15.44 19.23
CA TYR A 75 -0.50 -15.80 18.88
C TYR A 75 -0.36 -16.16 17.41
N VAL A 76 0.80 -15.84 16.84
CA VAL A 76 1.27 -16.31 15.53
C VAL A 76 2.61 -17.00 15.71
N ALA A 77 2.72 -18.20 15.16
CA ALA A 77 4.00 -18.89 15.02
C ALA A 77 4.39 -18.94 13.55
N ILE A 78 5.60 -18.44 13.27
CA ILE A 78 6.21 -18.38 11.95
C ILE A 78 7.44 -19.28 11.99
N CYS A 79 7.52 -20.23 11.06
CA CYS A 79 8.72 -21.03 10.84
C CYS A 79 9.31 -20.69 9.47
N SER A 80 10.61 -20.40 9.43
CA SER A 80 11.32 -20.11 8.19
C SER A 80 12.22 -21.28 7.77
N ARG A 81 12.67 -21.23 6.51
CA ARG A 81 13.64 -22.19 5.99
C ARG A 81 14.99 -22.16 6.74
N SER A 82 15.30 -21.05 7.43
CA SER A 82 16.53 -20.86 8.21
C SER A 82 16.57 -21.66 9.52
N LEU A 83 15.59 -22.54 9.75
CA LEU A 83 15.36 -23.33 10.97
C LEU A 83 14.91 -22.49 12.16
N SER A 84 14.63 -21.19 11.96
CA SER A 84 14.08 -20.32 12.99
C SER A 84 12.58 -20.55 13.15
N MET A 85 12.13 -20.51 14.40
CA MET A 85 10.75 -20.47 14.82
C MET A 85 10.56 -19.20 15.64
N ARG A 86 9.77 -18.26 15.13
CA ARG A 86 9.45 -16.99 15.77
C ARG A 86 8.01 -17.02 16.25
N ILE A 87 7.78 -16.66 17.51
CA ILE A 87 6.46 -16.59 18.13
C ILE A 87 6.15 -15.13 18.44
N PHE A 88 5.02 -14.65 17.94
CA PHE A 88 4.52 -13.29 18.11
C PHE A 88 3.23 -13.33 18.93
N SER A 89 3.05 -12.37 19.84
CA SER A 89 1.73 -12.03 20.36
C SER A 89 1.08 -11.01 19.43
N LEU A 90 -0.21 -11.19 19.19
CA LEU A 90 -1.03 -10.27 18.42
C LEU A 90 -1.99 -9.53 19.34
N ASP A 91 -1.88 -8.21 19.32
CA ASP A 91 -2.88 -7.33 19.91
C ASP A 91 -3.69 -6.72 18.77
N VAL A 92 -4.92 -7.20 18.61
CA VAL A 92 -5.86 -6.72 17.59
C VAL A 92 -6.78 -5.68 18.23
N ASN A 93 -6.86 -4.48 17.65
CA ASN A 93 -7.80 -3.46 18.12
C ASN A 93 -9.24 -3.94 17.97
N ASP A 94 -10.14 -3.51 18.87
CA ASP A 94 -11.55 -3.92 18.87
C ASP A 94 -12.28 -3.63 17.55
N GLU A 95 -11.85 -2.60 16.80
CA GLU A 95 -12.41 -2.25 15.49
C GLU A 95 -11.80 -3.06 14.32
N GLN A 96 -10.84 -3.96 14.57
CA GLN A 96 -10.11 -4.76 13.56
C GLN A 96 -9.54 -3.93 12.40
N THR A 97 -9.11 -2.70 12.70
CA THR A 97 -8.53 -1.75 11.73
C THR A 97 -7.01 -1.79 11.71
N ALA A 98 -6.37 -2.11 12.83
CA ALA A 98 -4.94 -2.28 12.98
C ALA A 98 -4.64 -3.39 13.99
N ALA A 99 -3.53 -4.10 13.78
CA ALA A 99 -3.02 -5.08 14.71
C ALA A 99 -1.53 -4.83 14.95
N THR A 100 -1.08 -4.98 16.19
CA THR A 100 0.34 -4.89 16.54
C THR A 100 0.86 -6.27 16.89
N ALA A 101 1.88 -6.72 16.16
CA ALA A 101 2.59 -7.96 16.44
C ALA A 101 3.84 -7.66 17.28
N VAL A 102 3.93 -8.24 18.47
CA VAL A 102 5.11 -8.14 19.34
C VAL A 102 5.85 -9.47 19.32
N LEU A 103 7.12 -9.44 18.92
CA LEU A 103 7.97 -10.63 18.97
C LEU A 103 8.18 -11.03 20.42
N LEU A 104 7.65 -12.20 20.81
CA LEU A 104 7.91 -12.75 22.13
C LEU A 104 9.23 -13.50 22.12
N ARG A 105 9.43 -14.42 21.17
CA ARG A 105 10.57 -15.34 21.15
C ARG A 105 11.02 -15.70 19.75
N SER A 106 12.33 -15.94 19.61
CA SER A 106 12.96 -16.59 18.47
C SER A 106 13.73 -17.82 18.97
N LEU A 107 13.45 -18.98 18.39
CA LEU A 107 13.96 -20.28 18.81
C LEU A 107 14.38 -21.10 17.59
N LYS A 108 15.30 -22.05 17.77
CA LYS A 108 15.57 -23.09 16.76
C LYS A 108 14.77 -24.35 17.11
N ALA A 109 13.73 -24.64 16.34
CA ALA A 109 12.81 -25.74 16.68
C ALA A 109 13.46 -27.12 16.48
N HIS A 110 14.09 -27.35 15.32
CA HIS A 110 14.62 -28.65 14.91
C HIS A 110 15.96 -28.52 14.18
N THR A 111 16.56 -29.67 13.86
CA THR A 111 17.76 -29.77 13.02
C THR A 111 17.45 -29.58 11.53
N THR A 112 16.21 -29.83 11.12
CA THR A 112 15.68 -29.67 9.77
C THR A 112 14.52 -28.67 9.77
N PRO A 113 14.15 -28.06 8.63
CA PRO A 113 13.10 -27.04 8.61
C PRO A 113 11.74 -27.65 8.97
N VAL A 114 10.90 -26.83 9.61
CA VAL A 114 9.53 -27.20 9.98
C VAL A 114 8.65 -27.05 8.75
N VAL A 115 7.94 -28.12 8.38
CA VAL A 115 7.06 -28.16 7.21
C VAL A 115 5.62 -27.94 7.60
N SER A 116 5.20 -28.44 8.77
CA SER A 116 3.83 -28.29 9.26
C SER A 116 3.83 -27.80 10.70
N SER A 117 2.94 -26.85 10.99
CA SER A 117 2.70 -26.31 12.33
C SER A 117 1.21 -26.23 12.60
N SER A 118 0.80 -26.47 13.84
CA SER A 118 -0.60 -26.34 14.26
C SER A 118 -0.65 -25.86 15.69
N ILE A 119 -1.57 -24.94 16.00
CA ILE A 119 -1.85 -24.46 17.35
C ILE A 119 -3.09 -25.17 17.88
N ASP A 120 -3.05 -25.51 19.17
CA ASP A 120 -4.16 -26.12 19.90
C ASP A 120 -5.37 -25.15 20.01
N PRO A 121 -6.63 -25.63 19.98
CA PRO A 121 -7.82 -24.79 20.21
C PRO A 121 -7.83 -23.94 21.48
N THR A 122 -6.99 -24.22 22.49
CA THR A 122 -6.85 -23.37 23.68
C THR A 122 -5.66 -22.41 23.65
N GLU A 123 -4.92 -22.35 22.54
CA GLU A 123 -3.76 -21.47 22.35
C GLU A 123 -2.64 -21.60 23.40
N SER A 124 -2.58 -22.73 24.09
CA SER A 124 -1.49 -23.01 25.03
C SER A 124 -0.32 -23.72 24.37
N LEU A 125 -0.60 -24.58 23.40
CA LEU A 125 0.39 -25.49 22.83
C LEU A 125 0.51 -25.29 21.31
N LEU A 126 1.75 -25.41 20.83
CA LEU A 126 2.12 -25.40 19.43
C LEU A 126 2.79 -26.74 19.09
N ALA A 127 2.29 -27.43 18.08
CA ALA A 127 2.96 -28.60 17.50
C ALA A 127 3.73 -28.20 16.25
N THR A 128 4.95 -28.71 16.12
CA THR A 128 5.84 -28.48 14.97
C THR A 128 6.30 -29.83 14.43
N GLY A 129 6.13 -30.03 13.12
CA GLY A 129 6.58 -31.20 12.37
C GLY A 129 7.75 -30.86 11.48
N ALA A 130 8.88 -31.53 11.70
CA ALA A 130 10.09 -31.35 10.92
C ALA A 130 10.14 -32.32 9.72
N ALA A 131 11.02 -32.01 8.77
CA ALA A 131 11.24 -32.86 7.59
C ALA A 131 11.86 -34.23 7.95
N ASP A 132 12.53 -34.35 9.09
CA ASP A 132 13.12 -35.60 9.60
C ASP A 132 12.12 -36.55 10.29
N GLY A 133 10.84 -36.18 10.35
CA GLY A 133 9.80 -36.99 11.00
C GLY A 133 9.65 -36.76 12.51
N ALA A 134 10.46 -35.87 13.09
CA ALA A 134 10.33 -35.47 14.48
C ALA A 134 9.18 -34.47 14.66
N VAL A 135 8.36 -34.70 15.68
CA VAL A 135 7.28 -33.80 16.10
C VAL A 135 7.58 -33.31 17.51
N LYS A 136 7.64 -31.99 17.68
CA LYS A 136 7.83 -31.36 18.99
C LYS A 136 6.63 -30.51 19.34
N ILE A 137 6.27 -30.56 20.62
CA ILE A 137 5.21 -29.73 21.20
C ILE A 137 5.84 -28.70 22.11
N TRP A 138 5.43 -27.46 21.94
CA TRP A 138 5.94 -26.29 22.61
C TRP A 138 4.83 -25.64 23.43
N ASP A 139 5.16 -25.15 24.62
CA ASP A 139 4.32 -24.20 25.32
C ASP A 139 4.55 -22.80 24.74
N LEU A 140 3.48 -22.15 24.28
CA LEU A 140 3.56 -20.83 23.64
C LEU A 140 4.00 -19.74 24.62
N LYS A 141 3.61 -19.84 25.91
CA LYS A 141 3.98 -18.86 26.95
C LYS A 141 5.40 -19.08 27.45
N GLY A 142 5.74 -20.34 27.76
CA GLY A 142 7.03 -20.70 28.34
C GLY A 142 8.17 -20.82 27.32
N GLY A 143 7.86 -21.10 26.05
CA GLY A 143 8.86 -21.29 25.00
C GLY A 143 9.75 -22.53 25.18
N PHE A 144 9.28 -23.54 25.93
CA PHE A 144 10.00 -24.80 26.14
C PHE A 144 9.22 -25.98 25.53
N THR A 145 9.94 -27.05 25.21
CA THR A 145 9.36 -28.28 24.67
C THR A 145 8.73 -29.12 25.78
N THR A 146 7.45 -29.45 25.65
CA THR A 146 6.75 -30.37 26.58
C THR A 146 6.98 -31.82 26.19
N HIS A 147 6.83 -32.13 24.90
CA HIS A 147 6.95 -33.48 24.36
C HIS A 147 7.79 -33.49 23.10
N THR A 148 8.51 -34.60 22.91
CA THR A 148 9.25 -34.92 21.70
C THR A 148 8.81 -36.30 21.22
N PHE A 149 8.30 -36.37 19.99
CA PHE A 149 7.87 -37.61 19.35
C PHE A 149 8.70 -37.85 18.10
N HIS A 150 9.18 -39.09 17.93
CA HIS A 150 9.65 -39.56 16.63
C HIS A 150 8.48 -40.26 15.94
N ALA A 151 7.71 -39.47 15.19
CA ALA A 151 6.44 -39.92 14.66
C ALA A 151 6.62 -40.73 13.38
N HIS A 152 7.45 -40.29 12.45
CA HIS A 152 7.54 -40.90 11.12
C HIS A 152 9.00 -41.07 10.69
N GLY A 153 9.25 -41.92 9.70
CA GLY A 153 10.58 -42.06 9.10
C GLY A 153 10.86 -41.03 8.00
N GLY A 154 9.82 -40.32 7.54
CA GLY A 154 9.90 -39.25 6.55
C GLY A 154 9.19 -37.97 6.99
N VAL A 155 8.89 -37.09 6.04
CA VAL A 155 8.36 -35.74 6.31
C VAL A 155 6.99 -35.80 6.98
N VAL A 156 6.80 -34.96 8.01
CA VAL A 156 5.48 -34.76 8.65
C VAL A 156 4.69 -33.73 7.84
N SER A 157 3.72 -34.22 7.08
CA SER A 157 2.96 -33.43 6.11
C SER A 157 1.72 -32.75 6.70
N ALA A 158 1.09 -33.34 7.72
CA ALA A 158 -0.12 -32.81 8.33
C ALA A 158 -0.14 -33.05 9.84
N ILE A 159 -0.62 -32.06 10.60
CA ILE A 159 -0.75 -32.13 12.06
C ILE A 159 -2.12 -31.55 12.45
N CYS A 160 -2.83 -32.22 13.36
CA CYS A 160 -4.11 -31.75 13.88
C CYS A 160 -4.23 -32.07 15.36
N PHE A 161 -4.47 -31.03 16.19
CA PHE A 161 -4.89 -31.21 17.57
C PHE A 161 -6.36 -31.60 17.64
N PHE A 162 -6.70 -32.47 18.59
CA PHE A 162 -8.09 -32.81 18.86
C PHE A 162 -8.31 -33.05 20.34
N ARG A 163 -9.56 -32.85 20.79
CA ARG A 163 -9.96 -33.10 22.17
C ARG A 163 -10.87 -34.32 22.22
N LEU A 164 -10.44 -35.35 22.94
CA LEU A 164 -11.27 -36.52 23.23
C LEU A 164 -12.07 -36.27 24.51
N GLN A 165 -13.40 -36.34 24.39
CA GLN A 165 -14.26 -36.50 25.56
C GLN A 165 -14.30 -37.98 25.93
N LEU A 166 -13.45 -38.39 26.87
CA LEU A 166 -13.48 -39.74 27.40
C LEU A 166 -14.69 -39.88 28.33
N ALA A 167 -15.59 -40.81 28.02
CA ALA A 167 -16.59 -41.27 28.97
C ALA A 167 -15.86 -41.98 30.13
N GLN A 168 -15.89 -41.40 31.33
CA GLN A 168 -15.21 -42.00 32.48
C GLN A 168 -15.75 -43.40 32.78
N GLN A 169 -14.87 -44.40 32.81
CA GLN A 169 -15.19 -45.70 33.40
C GLN A 169 -15.41 -45.51 34.91
N LYS A 170 -16.50 -46.10 35.44
CA LYS A 170 -16.82 -46.13 36.88
C LYS A 170 -15.65 -46.72 37.68
N ARG A 171 -14.75 -45.88 38.20
CA ARG A 171 -13.92 -46.23 39.36
C ARG A 171 -14.77 -46.00 40.61
N LYS A 172 -15.03 -47.07 41.38
CA LYS A 172 -15.76 -47.00 42.65
C LYS A 172 -15.03 -46.03 43.60
N GLY A 173 -15.67 -44.94 43.99
CA GLY A 173 -15.31 -44.18 45.19
C GLY A 173 -15.01 -42.67 45.07
N VAL A 174 -15.13 -42.02 43.90
CA VAL A 174 -14.90 -40.56 43.78
C VAL A 174 -16.17 -39.87 43.24
N PRO A 175 -16.64 -38.76 43.86
CA PRO A 175 -17.82 -38.05 43.39
C PRO A 175 -17.59 -37.40 42.02
N ILE A 176 -18.62 -37.47 41.19
CA ILE A 176 -18.66 -37.03 39.79
C ILE A 176 -18.79 -35.50 39.76
N ASN A 177 -17.78 -34.81 39.23
CA ASN A 177 -17.97 -33.51 38.59
C ASN A 177 -16.79 -33.23 37.65
N GLN A 178 -17.13 -33.00 36.37
CA GLN A 178 -16.31 -32.67 35.20
C GLN A 178 -15.86 -33.85 34.30
N PRO A 179 -16.19 -33.82 32.99
CA PRO A 179 -15.60 -34.73 32.01
C PRO A 179 -14.11 -34.42 31.87
N ALA A 180 -13.25 -35.42 32.10
CA ALA A 180 -11.82 -35.29 31.83
C ALA A 180 -11.61 -35.36 30.31
N SER A 181 -11.43 -34.21 29.66
CA SER A 181 -11.04 -34.16 28.26
C SER A 181 -9.54 -34.33 28.13
N SER A 182 -9.07 -35.37 27.45
CA SER A 182 -7.65 -35.48 27.10
C SER A 182 -7.39 -34.82 25.75
N LEU A 183 -6.28 -34.09 25.66
CA LEU A 183 -5.82 -33.50 24.41
C LEU A 183 -4.99 -34.55 23.67
N GLY A 184 -5.38 -34.83 22.44
CA GLY A 184 -4.68 -35.73 21.54
C GLY A 184 -4.12 -34.98 20.33
N LEU A 185 -3.13 -35.60 19.69
CA LEU A 185 -2.48 -35.09 18.49
C LEU A 185 -2.51 -36.15 17.39
N ALA A 186 -3.01 -35.80 16.21
CA ALA A 186 -2.92 -36.63 15.02
C ALA A 186 -1.80 -36.10 14.12
N THR A 187 -0.96 -37.01 13.62
CA THR A 187 0.21 -36.69 12.79
C THR A 187 0.20 -37.56 11.54
N GLY A 188 0.21 -36.94 10.37
CA GLY A 188 0.27 -37.61 9.07
C GLY A 188 1.67 -37.48 8.47
N GLY A 189 2.18 -38.57 7.91
CA GLY A 189 3.49 -38.59 7.25
C GLY A 189 3.39 -38.82 5.74
N GLU A 190 4.52 -38.62 5.07
CA GLU A 190 4.72 -38.91 3.65
C GLU A 190 4.49 -40.39 3.29
N GLU A 191 4.79 -41.30 4.24
CA GLU A 191 4.60 -42.75 4.09
C GLU A 191 3.12 -43.19 4.00
N GLY A 192 2.15 -42.28 4.16
CA GLY A 192 0.73 -42.61 4.21
C GLY A 192 0.24 -43.10 5.58
N LYS A 193 1.13 -43.14 6.59
CA LYS A 193 0.78 -43.52 7.97
C LYS A 193 0.28 -42.32 8.76
N ILE A 194 -0.80 -42.52 9.52
CA ILE A 194 -1.29 -41.53 10.48
C ILE A 194 -1.09 -42.08 11.89
N ARG A 195 -0.40 -41.34 12.75
CA ARG A 195 -0.22 -41.70 14.16
C ARG A 195 -0.99 -40.76 15.05
N VAL A 196 -1.71 -41.36 15.99
CA VAL A 196 -2.53 -40.67 16.98
C VAL A 196 -1.83 -40.78 18.34
N TRP A 197 -1.60 -39.64 18.98
CA TRP A 197 -0.91 -39.52 20.25
C TRP A 197 -1.87 -38.99 21.32
N ASP A 198 -1.78 -39.52 22.53
CA ASP A 198 -2.41 -38.93 23.71
C ASP A 198 -1.34 -38.17 24.50
N LEU A 199 -1.55 -36.88 24.70
CA LEU A 199 -0.56 -36.01 25.34
C LEU A 199 -0.47 -36.24 26.85
N ALA A 200 -1.60 -36.59 27.48
CA ALA A 200 -1.62 -36.91 28.91
C ALA A 200 -0.81 -38.17 29.21
N ALA A 201 -0.90 -39.18 28.34
CA ALA A 201 -0.20 -40.45 28.49
C ALA A 201 1.18 -40.49 27.83
N SER A 202 1.53 -39.45 27.04
CA SER A 202 2.74 -39.34 26.21
C SER A 202 3.04 -40.58 25.34
N LYS A 203 1.99 -41.28 24.90
CA LYS A 203 2.07 -42.53 24.14
C LYS A 203 1.26 -42.46 22.85
N ALA A 204 1.73 -43.20 21.85
CA ALA A 204 0.94 -43.46 20.65
C ALA A 204 -0.25 -44.36 21.01
N VAL A 205 -1.46 -43.90 20.71
CA VAL A 205 -2.71 -44.64 20.92
C VAL A 205 -2.96 -45.58 19.75
N ALA A 206 -2.77 -45.10 18.52
CA ALA A 206 -3.05 -45.85 17.31
C ALA A 206 -2.12 -45.46 16.15
N SER A 207 -1.83 -46.44 15.30
CA SER A 207 -1.22 -46.27 13.98
C SER A 207 -2.23 -46.67 12.91
N LEU A 208 -2.61 -45.74 12.04
CA LEU A 208 -3.58 -45.91 10.97
C LEU A 208 -2.85 -46.02 9.64
N ASP A 209 -2.78 -47.24 9.10
CA ASP A 209 -2.03 -47.56 7.88
C ASP A 209 -3.01 -47.93 6.77
N ALA A 210 -3.58 -46.92 6.10
CA ALA A 210 -4.56 -47.14 5.02
C ALA A 210 -4.34 -46.30 3.78
N HIS A 211 -3.65 -45.16 3.90
CA HIS A 211 -3.32 -44.37 2.73
C HIS A 211 -2.11 -44.96 2.02
N ALA A 212 -2.14 -44.93 0.69
CA ALA A 212 -1.04 -45.42 -0.14
C ALA A 212 -0.04 -44.29 -0.48
N SER A 213 -0.41 -43.04 -0.24
CA SER A 213 0.37 -41.85 -0.56
C SER A 213 0.32 -40.82 0.57
N VAL A 214 1.00 -39.70 0.37
CA VAL A 214 1.17 -38.60 1.33
C VAL A 214 -0.17 -38.11 1.85
N VAL A 215 -0.32 -38.07 3.17
CA VAL A 215 -1.49 -37.49 3.84
C VAL A 215 -1.31 -35.99 3.91
N ARG A 216 -2.10 -35.21 3.17
CA ARG A 216 -1.90 -33.76 3.05
C ARG A 216 -2.68 -32.96 4.08
N SER A 217 -3.84 -33.45 4.48
CA SER A 217 -4.72 -32.76 5.43
C SER A 217 -5.32 -33.73 6.45
N LEU A 218 -5.41 -33.25 7.68
CA LEU A 218 -6.05 -33.91 8.82
C LEU A 218 -6.99 -32.92 9.49
N CYS A 219 -8.23 -33.32 9.73
CA CYS A 219 -9.22 -32.48 10.41
C CYS A 219 -10.08 -33.33 11.35
N PHE A 220 -10.39 -32.82 12.54
CA PHE A 220 -11.15 -33.57 13.55
C PHE A 220 -12.52 -32.93 13.82
N SER A 221 -13.59 -33.71 13.77
CA SER A 221 -14.91 -33.28 14.25
C SER A 221 -15.05 -33.58 15.74
N GLN A 222 -15.19 -32.52 16.55
CA GLN A 222 -15.48 -32.68 17.99
C GLN A 222 -16.91 -33.18 18.26
N HIS A 223 -17.87 -32.85 17.38
CA HIS A 223 -19.29 -33.17 17.60
C HIS A 223 -19.62 -34.62 17.27
N GLU A 224 -19.21 -35.11 16.10
CA GLU A 224 -19.44 -36.50 15.72
C GLU A 224 -18.35 -37.44 16.22
N GLY A 225 -17.20 -36.92 16.64
CA GLY A 225 -16.10 -37.71 17.19
C GLY A 225 -15.44 -38.60 16.15
N PHE A 226 -15.06 -38.04 15.01
CA PHE A 226 -14.28 -38.73 13.99
C PHE A 226 -13.15 -37.85 13.46
N LEU A 227 -12.07 -38.49 12.99
CA LEU A 227 -10.95 -37.86 12.31
C LEU A 227 -11.12 -38.03 10.80
N LEU A 228 -11.00 -36.96 10.04
CA LEU A 228 -10.93 -36.96 8.59
C LEU A 228 -9.47 -36.90 8.16
N SER A 229 -9.09 -37.77 7.22
CA SER A 229 -7.80 -37.72 6.54
C SER A 229 -7.97 -37.66 5.04
N ALA A 230 -7.18 -36.80 4.39
CA ALA A 230 -7.12 -36.70 2.94
C ALA A 230 -5.70 -36.93 2.45
N SER A 231 -5.58 -37.67 1.35
CA SER A 231 -4.30 -38.05 0.77
C SER A 231 -4.28 -37.84 -0.75
N ARG A 232 -3.07 -37.73 -1.29
CA ARG A 232 -2.81 -37.70 -2.73
C ARG A 232 -3.16 -39.01 -3.44
N ASP A 233 -3.45 -40.08 -2.70
CA ASP A 233 -3.97 -41.34 -3.24
C ASP A 233 -5.41 -41.26 -3.81
N LYS A 234 -5.98 -40.05 -3.86
CA LYS A 234 -7.31 -39.72 -4.38
C LYS A 234 -8.45 -40.19 -3.48
N THR A 235 -8.18 -40.38 -2.20
CA THR A 235 -9.17 -40.81 -1.20
C THR A 235 -9.26 -39.87 -0.01
N ILE A 236 -10.47 -39.76 0.54
CA ILE A 236 -10.75 -39.17 1.86
C ILE A 236 -11.27 -40.28 2.76
N ILE A 237 -10.67 -40.45 3.93
CA ILE A 237 -11.05 -41.50 4.90
C ILE A 237 -11.56 -40.84 6.18
N LEU A 238 -12.69 -41.34 6.68
CA LEU A 238 -13.26 -40.97 7.97
C LEU A 238 -12.95 -42.08 8.98
N TRP A 239 -12.35 -41.72 10.11
CA TRP A 239 -11.93 -42.61 11.18
C TRP A 239 -12.73 -42.34 12.46
N ASP A 240 -13.35 -43.36 13.05
CA ASP A 240 -14.04 -43.19 14.32
C ASP A 240 -13.03 -42.95 15.46
N ALA A 241 -13.20 -41.90 16.26
CA ALA A 241 -12.22 -41.51 17.29
C ALA A 241 -12.22 -42.45 18.51
N ARG A 242 -13.31 -43.22 18.71
CA ARG A 242 -13.41 -44.15 19.86
C ARG A 242 -12.68 -45.47 19.61
N THR A 243 -12.80 -45.98 18.38
CA THR A 243 -12.29 -47.30 18.00
C THR A 243 -11.08 -47.22 17.08
N TRP A 244 -10.81 -46.06 16.48
CA TRP A 244 -9.79 -45.82 15.46
C TRP A 244 -9.93 -46.73 14.24
N GLN A 245 -11.14 -47.25 13.98
CA GLN A 245 -11.47 -47.99 12.78
C GLN A 245 -11.98 -47.06 11.68
N GLN A 246 -11.85 -47.51 10.43
CA GLN A 246 -12.38 -46.79 9.28
C GLN A 246 -13.90 -46.80 9.32
N ARG A 247 -14.50 -45.62 9.43
CA ARG A 247 -15.95 -45.43 9.31
C ARG A 247 -16.36 -45.46 7.83
N LYS A 248 -15.61 -44.75 6.97
CA LYS A 248 -15.93 -44.64 5.55
C LYS A 248 -14.73 -44.22 4.71
N VAL A 249 -14.69 -44.71 3.47
CA VAL A 249 -13.72 -44.30 2.43
C VAL A 249 -14.51 -43.64 1.31
N ILE A 250 -14.15 -42.40 0.97
CA ILE A 250 -14.75 -41.60 -0.09
C ILE A 250 -13.74 -41.50 -1.23
N PRO A 251 -14.00 -42.13 -2.40
CA PRO A 251 -13.14 -41.99 -3.57
C PRO A 251 -13.39 -40.63 -4.24
N VAL A 252 -12.39 -39.76 -4.20
CA VAL A 252 -12.43 -38.45 -4.85
C VAL A 252 -12.09 -38.58 -6.34
N LEU A 253 -11.27 -39.56 -6.73
CA LEU A 253 -10.80 -39.78 -8.11
C LEU A 253 -9.94 -38.63 -8.67
N GLU A 254 -9.44 -37.76 -7.79
CA GLU A 254 -8.59 -36.61 -8.07
C GLU A 254 -7.60 -36.45 -6.91
N VAL A 255 -6.42 -35.90 -7.17
CA VAL A 255 -5.42 -35.63 -6.12
C VAL A 255 -5.98 -34.56 -5.18
N VAL A 256 -6.07 -34.85 -3.89
CA VAL A 256 -6.55 -33.91 -2.87
C VAL A 256 -5.37 -33.24 -2.21
N GLU A 257 -5.28 -31.92 -2.31
CA GLU A 257 -4.31 -31.13 -1.54
C GLU A 257 -4.89 -30.71 -0.20
N THR A 258 -6.17 -30.34 -0.14
CA THR A 258 -6.78 -29.94 1.12
C THR A 258 -8.16 -30.49 1.32
N SER A 259 -8.49 -30.66 2.59
CA SER A 259 -9.80 -31.11 3.02
C SER A 259 -10.16 -30.47 4.35
N GLY A 260 -11.45 -30.33 4.61
CA GLY A 260 -11.92 -29.86 5.89
C GLY A 260 -13.36 -30.28 6.14
N LEU A 261 -13.83 -29.94 7.34
CA LEU A 261 -15.15 -30.26 7.83
C LEU A 261 -16.01 -29.00 7.91
N LEU A 262 -17.30 -29.15 7.63
CA LEU A 262 -18.29 -28.07 7.67
C LEU A 262 -19.46 -28.47 8.56
N LEU A 263 -20.16 -27.45 9.09
CA LEU A 263 -21.39 -27.61 9.88
C LEU A 263 -21.24 -28.69 10.94
N ASN A 264 -20.23 -28.54 11.80
CA ASN A 264 -19.94 -29.45 12.91
C ASN A 264 -19.65 -30.91 12.49
N GLY A 265 -19.32 -31.17 11.22
CA GLY A 265 -18.93 -32.48 10.70
C GLY A 265 -20.00 -33.18 9.87
N ALA A 266 -21.12 -32.52 9.54
CA ALA A 266 -22.15 -33.08 8.65
C ALA A 266 -21.68 -33.19 7.19
N TYR A 267 -20.79 -32.28 6.77
CA TYR A 267 -20.24 -32.24 5.41
C TYR A 267 -18.72 -32.15 5.46
N CYS A 268 -18.08 -32.67 4.43
CA CYS A 268 -16.66 -32.52 4.19
C CYS A 268 -16.44 -31.92 2.81
N PHE A 269 -15.41 -31.09 2.70
CA PHE A 269 -14.98 -30.52 1.43
C PHE A 269 -13.59 -31.02 1.06
N GLY A 270 -13.29 -30.96 -0.23
CA GLY A 270 -11.98 -31.27 -0.76
C GLY A 270 -11.65 -30.37 -1.95
N GLY A 271 -10.40 -29.91 -1.98
CA GLY A 271 -9.81 -29.17 -3.09
C GLY A 271 -8.62 -29.94 -3.65
N GLY A 272 -8.47 -29.91 -4.97
CA GLY A 272 -7.49 -30.71 -5.69
C GLY A 272 -6.99 -30.09 -6.99
N GLU A 273 -6.41 -30.94 -7.82
CA GLU A 273 -5.76 -30.64 -9.10
C GLU A 273 -6.68 -29.99 -10.15
N ASN A 274 -7.97 -30.34 -10.17
CA ASN A 274 -8.93 -29.84 -11.17
C ASN A 274 -9.42 -28.41 -10.86
N GLY A 275 -8.99 -27.81 -9.75
CA GLY A 275 -9.34 -26.44 -9.37
C GLY A 275 -10.77 -26.22 -8.87
N ASN A 276 -11.55 -27.28 -8.73
CA ASN A 276 -12.94 -27.20 -8.31
C ASN A 276 -13.11 -27.63 -6.85
N LEU A 277 -13.80 -26.81 -6.05
CA LEU A 277 -14.19 -27.17 -4.69
C LEU A 277 -15.38 -28.13 -4.71
N ARG A 278 -15.22 -29.31 -4.10
CA ARG A 278 -16.26 -30.34 -4.06
C ARG A 278 -16.68 -30.67 -2.64
N LEU A 279 -17.95 -31.05 -2.47
CA LEU A 279 -18.54 -31.35 -1.16
C LEU A 279 -19.11 -32.78 -1.11
N TRP A 280 -18.86 -33.48 -0.01
CA TRP A 280 -19.49 -34.76 0.31
C TRP A 280 -20.21 -34.71 1.64
N SER A 281 -21.33 -35.42 1.71
CA SER A 281 -22.01 -35.72 2.98
C SER A 281 -21.22 -36.79 3.74
N THR A 282 -20.94 -36.56 5.03
CA THR A 282 -20.15 -37.50 5.85
C THR A 282 -20.92 -38.78 6.19
N SER A 283 -22.24 -38.68 6.36
CA SER A 283 -23.10 -39.84 6.62
C SER A 283 -23.26 -40.73 5.38
N THR A 284 -23.61 -40.13 4.24
CA THR A 284 -23.91 -40.88 3.00
C THR A 284 -22.70 -41.12 2.12
N GLY A 285 -21.64 -40.32 2.22
CA GLY A 285 -20.47 -40.34 1.34
C GLY A 285 -20.79 -39.96 -0.11
N LYS A 286 -21.99 -39.42 -0.37
CA LYS A 286 -22.39 -38.96 -1.69
C LYS A 286 -21.92 -37.54 -1.92
N GLU A 287 -21.48 -37.27 -3.14
CA GLU A 287 -21.14 -35.92 -3.61
C GLU A 287 -22.41 -35.09 -3.74
N ILE A 288 -22.34 -33.84 -3.28
CA ILE A 288 -23.45 -32.88 -3.31
C ILE A 288 -23.28 -31.92 -4.48
N THR A 289 -22.05 -31.54 -4.76
CA THR A 289 -21.71 -30.67 -5.90
C THR A 289 -21.90 -31.44 -7.22
N PRO A 290 -22.44 -30.80 -8.27
CA PRO A 290 -22.46 -31.41 -9.59
C PRO A 290 -21.03 -31.56 -10.12
N LYS A 291 -20.81 -32.58 -10.95
CA LYS A 291 -19.55 -32.76 -11.65
C LYS A 291 -19.31 -31.56 -12.57
N GLN A 292 -18.16 -30.92 -12.41
CA GLN A 292 -17.71 -29.79 -13.22
C GLN A 292 -16.59 -30.24 -14.16
N GLU A 293 -16.40 -29.49 -15.25
CA GLU A 293 -15.25 -29.70 -16.14
C GLU A 293 -13.96 -29.35 -15.39
N PRO A 294 -12.87 -30.10 -15.61
CA PRO A 294 -11.59 -29.80 -14.98
C PRO A 294 -11.09 -28.44 -15.46
N GLY A 295 -10.66 -27.60 -14.52
CA GLY A 295 -10.00 -26.34 -14.81
C GLY A 295 -8.62 -26.54 -15.44
N LEU A 296 -7.98 -25.44 -15.82
CA LEU A 296 -6.58 -25.43 -16.23
C LEU A 296 -5.69 -25.85 -15.05
N GLU A 297 -4.48 -26.35 -15.34
CA GLU A 297 -3.52 -26.74 -14.29
C GLU A 297 -3.19 -25.58 -13.33
N THR A 298 -3.22 -24.34 -13.83
CA THR A 298 -3.03 -23.11 -13.05
C THR A 298 -4.13 -22.85 -12.01
N ASP A 299 -5.31 -23.43 -12.21
CA ASP A 299 -6.44 -23.28 -11.30
C ASP A 299 -6.42 -24.31 -10.17
N SER A 300 -5.39 -25.16 -10.04
CA SER A 300 -5.32 -26.16 -8.96
C SER A 300 -5.40 -25.51 -7.57
N ILE A 301 -6.04 -26.18 -6.61
CA ILE A 301 -6.21 -25.66 -5.25
C ILE A 301 -5.02 -26.08 -4.39
N VAL A 302 -4.29 -25.09 -3.84
CA VAL A 302 -3.16 -25.34 -2.93
C VAL A 302 -3.64 -25.50 -1.51
N THR A 303 -4.46 -24.55 -1.02
CA THR A 303 -5.02 -24.60 0.33
C THR A 303 -6.49 -24.20 0.36
N ALA A 304 -7.23 -24.73 1.34
CA ALA A 304 -8.60 -24.34 1.58
C ALA A 304 -8.89 -24.28 3.07
N VAL A 305 -9.52 -23.18 3.51
CA VAL A 305 -9.80 -22.88 4.91
C VAL A 305 -11.28 -22.56 5.08
N SER A 306 -11.91 -23.17 6.08
CA SER A 306 -13.31 -22.91 6.42
C SER A 306 -13.46 -21.71 7.35
N ILE A 307 -14.27 -20.74 6.97
CA ILE A 307 -14.64 -19.56 7.74
C ILE A 307 -16.02 -19.81 8.36
N SER A 308 -16.03 -20.15 9.64
CA SER A 308 -17.27 -20.52 10.34
C SER A 308 -18.20 -19.33 10.58
N ALA A 309 -17.68 -18.12 10.78
CA ALA A 309 -18.49 -16.95 11.12
C ALA A 309 -19.39 -16.47 9.97
N GLU A 310 -18.84 -16.42 8.74
CA GLU A 310 -19.57 -15.97 7.54
C GLU A 310 -20.14 -17.13 6.71
N SER A 311 -19.97 -18.38 7.14
CA SER A 311 -20.28 -19.58 6.36
C SER A 311 -19.66 -19.56 4.96
N LEU A 312 -18.36 -19.23 4.91
CA LEU A 312 -17.56 -19.15 3.69
C LEU A 312 -16.44 -20.20 3.70
N ILE A 313 -16.04 -20.67 2.53
CA ILE A 313 -14.81 -21.43 2.34
C ILE A 313 -13.89 -20.55 1.49
N LEU A 314 -12.71 -20.26 2.04
CA LEU A 314 -11.63 -19.64 1.28
C LEU A 314 -10.85 -20.75 0.59
N THR A 315 -10.71 -20.64 -0.72
CA THR A 315 -9.81 -21.47 -1.52
C THR A 315 -8.71 -20.60 -2.08
N ILE A 316 -7.48 -21.10 -2.02
CA ILE A 316 -6.29 -20.47 -2.59
C ILE A 316 -5.85 -21.34 -3.75
N HIS A 317 -5.84 -20.74 -4.93
CA HIS A 317 -5.43 -21.36 -6.16
C HIS A 317 -3.93 -21.20 -6.41
N GLN A 318 -3.38 -22.03 -7.29
CA GLN A 318 -1.98 -21.97 -7.70
C GLN A 318 -1.65 -20.68 -8.47
N ASP A 319 -2.62 -20.08 -9.17
CA ASP A 319 -2.53 -18.73 -9.76
C ASP A 319 -2.54 -17.59 -8.72
N GLN A 320 -2.40 -17.92 -7.42
CA GLN A 320 -2.39 -16.99 -6.30
C GLN A 320 -3.70 -16.18 -6.17
N THR A 321 -4.81 -16.70 -6.73
CA THR A 321 -6.14 -16.13 -6.49
C THR A 321 -6.82 -16.74 -5.26
N MET A 322 -7.53 -15.88 -4.53
CA MET A 322 -8.38 -16.23 -3.40
C MET A 322 -9.84 -16.20 -3.85
N LYS A 323 -10.51 -17.37 -3.83
CA LYS A 323 -11.96 -17.47 -4.12
C LYS A 323 -12.72 -17.80 -2.83
N PHE A 324 -13.73 -16.99 -2.53
CA PHE A 324 -14.63 -17.15 -1.38
C PHE A 324 -15.93 -17.82 -1.83
N HIS A 325 -16.14 -19.06 -1.42
CA HIS A 325 -17.34 -19.84 -1.72
C HIS A 325 -18.31 -19.75 -0.55
N SER A 326 -19.57 -19.34 -0.78
CA SER A 326 -20.58 -19.43 0.28
C SER A 326 -21.21 -20.81 0.31
N TYR A 327 -21.26 -21.39 1.51
CA TYR A 327 -22.00 -22.62 1.78
C TYR A 327 -23.28 -22.38 2.59
N SER A 328 -23.73 -21.13 2.73
CA SER A 328 -24.96 -20.75 3.45
C SER A 328 -26.22 -21.46 2.96
N GLN A 329 -26.23 -21.95 1.72
CA GLN A 329 -27.32 -22.74 1.14
C GLN A 329 -27.43 -24.16 1.71
N LEU A 330 -26.39 -24.64 2.40
CA LEU A 330 -26.37 -25.95 3.04
C LEU A 330 -26.95 -25.82 4.46
N SER A 331 -28.10 -26.45 4.69
CA SER A 331 -28.66 -26.64 6.02
C SER A 331 -28.38 -28.05 6.55
N ASN A 332 -28.51 -28.24 7.87
CA ASN A 332 -28.38 -29.56 8.51
C ASN A 332 -29.46 -30.55 8.08
N ASP A 333 -30.59 -30.07 7.53
CA ASP A 333 -31.66 -30.92 7.01
C ASP A 333 -31.48 -31.22 5.51
N VAL A 334 -31.79 -32.48 5.17
CA VAL A 334 -31.65 -33.21 3.90
C VAL A 334 -31.36 -32.34 2.66
N PRO A 335 -30.28 -32.62 1.90
CA PRO A 335 -29.97 -31.88 0.68
C PRO A 335 -31.03 -32.18 -0.39
N LYS A 336 -31.87 -31.20 -0.72
CA LYS A 336 -32.40 -31.11 -2.09
C LYS A 336 -31.18 -30.85 -2.96
N GLY A 337 -30.83 -31.79 -3.83
CA GLY A 337 -29.63 -31.73 -4.68
C GLY A 337 -29.43 -30.32 -5.20
N ALA A 338 -28.37 -29.65 -4.74
CA ALA A 338 -28.03 -28.32 -5.21
C ALA A 338 -27.67 -28.48 -6.68
N SER A 339 -28.53 -27.98 -7.56
CA SER A 339 -28.37 -28.07 -9.01
C SER A 339 -27.27 -27.14 -9.55
N CYS A 340 -26.54 -26.45 -8.68
CA CYS A 340 -25.55 -25.43 -9.04
C CYS A 340 -24.27 -25.61 -8.22
N PRO A 341 -23.09 -25.29 -8.80
CA PRO A 341 -21.85 -25.18 -8.05
C PRO A 341 -21.97 -24.12 -6.94
N LEU A 342 -21.13 -24.22 -5.89
CA LEU A 342 -21.13 -23.25 -4.80
C LEU A 342 -20.85 -21.85 -5.36
N PRO A 343 -21.72 -20.86 -5.09
CA PRO A 343 -21.54 -19.52 -5.62
C PRO A 343 -20.27 -18.89 -5.03
N VAL A 344 -19.42 -18.38 -5.93
CA VAL A 344 -18.27 -17.55 -5.56
C VAL A 344 -18.81 -16.16 -5.24
N VAL A 345 -18.72 -15.76 -3.97
CA VAL A 345 -19.22 -14.45 -3.51
C VAL A 345 -18.19 -13.37 -3.81
N ARG A 346 -16.91 -13.69 -3.59
CA ARG A 346 -15.80 -12.77 -3.77
C ARG A 346 -14.64 -13.50 -4.41
N ARG A 347 -13.99 -12.85 -5.35
CA ARG A 347 -12.69 -13.24 -5.86
C ARG A 347 -11.72 -12.10 -5.60
N LYS A 348 -10.52 -12.44 -5.18
CA LYS A 348 -9.43 -11.49 -5.02
C LYS A 348 -8.16 -12.11 -5.56
N THR A 349 -7.53 -11.45 -6.51
CA THR A 349 -6.19 -11.83 -6.94
C THR A 349 -5.23 -11.34 -5.87
N ALA A 350 -4.55 -12.27 -5.19
CA ALA A 350 -3.71 -11.91 -4.07
C ALA A 350 -2.35 -11.37 -4.52
N ASN A 351 -1.84 -11.83 -5.66
CA ASN A 351 -0.64 -11.30 -6.28
C ASN A 351 -0.87 -11.16 -7.79
N LEU A 352 -0.49 -10.00 -8.32
CA LEU A 352 -0.64 -9.66 -9.72
C LEU A 352 0.63 -9.98 -10.55
N ASP A 353 1.68 -10.52 -9.93
CA ASP A 353 2.99 -10.77 -10.56
C ASP A 353 3.46 -9.55 -11.39
N GLU A 354 3.68 -9.70 -12.69
CA GLU A 354 4.02 -8.59 -13.58
C GLU A 354 2.77 -8.05 -14.30
N VAL A 355 2.46 -6.77 -14.07
CA VAL A 355 1.39 -6.07 -14.80
C VAL A 355 1.94 -5.57 -16.13
N ILE A 356 1.66 -6.28 -17.22
CA ILE A 356 2.19 -6.00 -18.56
C ILE A 356 1.49 -4.78 -19.17
N ASP A 357 0.16 -4.78 -19.15
CA ASP A 357 -0.66 -3.67 -19.66
C ASP A 357 -1.93 -3.51 -18.83
N MET A 358 -2.52 -2.31 -18.88
CA MET A 358 -3.75 -2.00 -18.15
C MET A 358 -4.64 -1.04 -18.92
N ALA A 359 -5.95 -1.16 -18.72
CA ALA A 359 -6.91 -0.22 -19.27
C ALA A 359 -8.13 -0.05 -18.35
N CYS A 360 -8.59 1.19 -18.20
CA CYS A 360 -9.84 1.48 -17.49
C CYS A 360 -11.03 1.07 -18.37
N VAL A 361 -11.98 0.34 -17.81
CA VAL A 361 -13.15 -0.27 -18.46
C VAL A 361 -14.44 0.21 -17.78
N GLY A 362 -15.53 0.21 -18.55
CA GLY A 362 -16.86 0.57 -18.10
C GLY A 362 -17.22 2.01 -18.44
N PRO A 363 -18.52 2.36 -18.44
CA PRO A 363 -18.97 3.71 -18.76
C PRO A 363 -18.44 4.73 -17.75
N ASP A 364 -18.44 4.37 -16.47
CA ASP A 364 -17.93 5.20 -15.38
C ASP A 364 -16.42 5.01 -15.15
N ARG A 365 -15.77 4.14 -15.94
CA ARG A 365 -14.34 3.77 -15.83
C ARG A 365 -13.91 3.33 -14.42
N SER A 366 -14.86 2.80 -13.65
CA SER A 366 -14.65 2.33 -12.27
C SER A 366 -14.00 0.94 -12.20
N THR A 367 -14.01 0.18 -13.29
CA THR A 367 -13.36 -1.13 -13.39
C THR A 367 -12.08 -1.05 -14.19
N MET A 368 -11.07 -1.83 -13.83
CA MET A 368 -9.77 -1.88 -14.47
C MET A 368 -9.56 -3.27 -15.06
N ALA A 369 -9.18 -3.36 -16.32
CA ALA A 369 -8.68 -4.59 -16.93
C ALA A 369 -7.17 -4.64 -16.82
N LEU A 370 -6.66 -5.74 -16.27
CA LEU A 370 -5.24 -5.99 -16.06
C LEU A 370 -4.79 -7.18 -16.90
N ALA A 371 -3.80 -6.97 -17.76
CA ALA A 371 -3.05 -8.03 -18.40
C ALA A 371 -1.83 -8.35 -17.54
N ILE A 372 -1.83 -9.56 -17.01
CA ILE A 372 -0.78 -10.11 -16.15
C ILE A 372 -0.03 -11.17 -16.96
N ASN A 373 1.06 -11.73 -16.43
CA ASN A 373 1.70 -12.95 -16.93
C ASN A 373 0.82 -14.22 -16.88
N THR A 374 -0.50 -14.09 -16.71
CA THR A 374 -1.46 -15.20 -16.79
C THR A 374 -2.23 -15.13 -18.11
N GLU A 375 -2.82 -16.25 -18.51
CA GLU A 375 -3.61 -16.36 -19.75
C GLU A 375 -4.97 -15.63 -19.65
N SER A 376 -5.41 -15.31 -18.43
CA SER A 376 -6.66 -14.64 -18.13
C SER A 376 -6.48 -13.14 -17.86
N ILE A 377 -7.45 -12.32 -18.25
CA ILE A 377 -7.50 -10.91 -17.87
C ILE A 377 -8.25 -10.81 -16.55
N LYS A 378 -7.70 -10.11 -15.57
CA LYS A 378 -8.40 -9.85 -14.31
C LYS A 378 -9.07 -8.47 -14.39
N LEU A 379 -10.34 -8.41 -14.00
CA LEU A 379 -11.09 -7.16 -13.87
C LEU A 379 -11.15 -6.77 -12.40
N VAL A 380 -10.59 -5.62 -12.04
CA VAL A 380 -10.47 -5.12 -10.65
C VAL A 380 -11.28 -3.85 -10.47
N SER A 381 -12.00 -3.71 -9.36
CA SER A 381 -12.69 -2.46 -9.02
C SER A 381 -11.71 -1.40 -8.52
N ALA A 382 -11.66 -0.25 -9.20
CA ALA A 382 -10.89 0.93 -8.82
C ALA A 382 -11.68 1.89 -7.93
N ASP A 383 -13.01 1.81 -7.91
CA ASP A 383 -13.84 2.62 -7.01
C ASP A 383 -14.14 1.87 -5.71
N GLY A 384 -14.12 2.61 -4.59
CA GLY A 384 -14.50 2.13 -3.27
C GLY A 384 -15.53 3.03 -2.58
N SER A 385 -16.23 3.88 -3.35
CA SER A 385 -17.31 4.75 -2.86
C SER A 385 -18.63 4.00 -2.66
N SER A 386 -18.86 2.90 -3.41
CA SER A 386 -20.08 2.10 -3.33
C SER A 386 -19.92 0.92 -2.36
N SER A 387 -20.96 0.65 -1.56
CA SER A 387 -21.00 -0.47 -0.61
C SER A 387 -21.01 -1.86 -1.27
N ALA A 388 -21.25 -1.94 -2.58
CA ALA A 388 -21.32 -3.18 -3.33
C ALA A 388 -19.97 -3.63 -3.90
N SER A 389 -19.04 -2.70 -4.19
CA SER A 389 -17.72 -3.00 -4.73
C SER A 389 -16.63 -2.51 -3.77
N VAL A 390 -16.10 -3.43 -2.95
CA VAL A 390 -14.92 -3.12 -2.14
C VAL A 390 -13.74 -2.90 -3.10
N PHE A 391 -13.00 -1.82 -2.86
CA PHE A 391 -11.80 -1.48 -3.63
C PHE A 391 -10.81 -2.64 -3.68
N GLY A 392 -10.28 -2.93 -4.87
CA GLY A 392 -9.32 -4.01 -5.08
C GLY A 392 -9.91 -5.42 -5.09
N ASN A 393 -11.24 -5.56 -5.06
CA ASN A 393 -11.88 -6.85 -5.36
C ASN A 393 -11.97 -7.07 -6.87
N ASP A 394 -11.89 -8.34 -7.27
CA ASP A 394 -12.07 -8.73 -8.65
C ASP A 394 -13.57 -8.76 -8.98
N THR A 395 -13.97 -8.04 -10.02
CA THR A 395 -15.35 -8.07 -10.54
C THR A 395 -15.56 -9.26 -11.48
N GLY A 396 -14.50 -9.79 -12.10
CA GLY A 396 -14.54 -10.96 -12.96
C GLY A 396 -13.17 -11.32 -13.57
N SER A 397 -13.08 -12.50 -14.18
CA SER A 397 -11.98 -12.88 -15.09
C SER A 397 -12.50 -13.00 -16.51
N LEU A 398 -11.64 -12.69 -17.48
CA LEU A 398 -11.85 -12.99 -18.89
C LEU A 398 -10.93 -14.14 -19.28
N ASP A 399 -11.52 -15.32 -19.38
CA ASP A 399 -10.80 -16.56 -19.69
C ASP A 399 -11.03 -16.90 -21.16
N GLY A 400 -9.96 -17.19 -21.91
CA GLY A 400 -10.11 -17.64 -23.28
C GLY A 400 -8.84 -17.71 -24.09
N HIS A 401 -7.86 -16.83 -23.86
CA HIS A 401 -6.53 -16.97 -24.47
C HIS A 401 -5.81 -18.21 -23.94
N THR A 402 -4.87 -18.74 -24.73
CA THR A 402 -4.09 -19.94 -24.37
C THR A 402 -2.64 -19.62 -24.01
N ASP A 403 -2.24 -18.35 -24.13
CA ASP A 403 -0.90 -17.87 -23.81
C ASP A 403 -1.02 -16.42 -23.30
N ILE A 404 0.10 -15.87 -22.82
CA ILE A 404 0.19 -14.58 -22.16
C ILE A 404 -0.34 -13.44 -23.04
N ILE A 405 -1.08 -12.54 -22.41
CA ILE A 405 -1.65 -11.34 -23.05
C ILE A 405 -0.63 -10.22 -23.00
N ILE A 406 -0.30 -9.65 -24.16
CA ILE A 406 0.78 -8.66 -24.30
C ILE A 406 0.24 -7.24 -24.34
N SER A 407 -0.90 -7.02 -25.00
CA SER A 407 -1.44 -5.68 -25.21
C SER A 407 -2.94 -5.61 -24.99
N LEU A 408 -3.37 -4.50 -24.39
CA LEU A 408 -4.77 -4.17 -24.13
C LEU A 408 -5.09 -2.81 -24.74
N ASP A 409 -6.28 -2.69 -25.34
CA ASP A 409 -6.82 -1.38 -25.69
C ASP A 409 -8.33 -1.33 -25.52
N THR A 410 -8.83 -0.19 -25.04
CA THR A 410 -10.26 0.04 -24.83
C THR A 410 -10.84 0.99 -25.86
N ASP A 411 -12.12 0.86 -26.15
CA ASP A 411 -12.84 1.82 -26.96
C ASP A 411 -13.14 3.11 -26.18
N TRP A 412 -13.66 4.12 -26.89
CA TRP A 412 -14.10 5.39 -26.29
C TRP A 412 -15.26 5.22 -25.29
N SER A 413 -16.11 4.18 -25.45
CA SER A 413 -17.26 3.96 -24.58
C SER A 413 -16.97 3.17 -23.31
N GLY A 414 -15.94 2.33 -23.30
CA GLY A 414 -15.54 1.48 -22.18
C GLY A 414 -16.23 0.12 -22.12
N HIS A 415 -17.16 -0.18 -23.04
CA HIS A 415 -17.82 -1.49 -23.12
C HIS A 415 -17.03 -2.52 -23.93
N TRP A 416 -16.08 -2.08 -24.75
CA TRP A 416 -15.32 -2.97 -25.62
C TRP A 416 -13.85 -2.92 -25.26
N LEU A 417 -13.29 -4.11 -25.03
CA LEU A 417 -11.87 -4.31 -24.76
C LEU A 417 -11.30 -5.22 -25.84
N ALA A 418 -10.22 -4.81 -26.47
CA ALA A 418 -9.49 -5.66 -27.39
C ALA A 418 -8.16 -6.10 -26.78
N THR A 419 -7.81 -7.36 -27.00
CA THR A 419 -6.61 -7.99 -26.47
C THR A 419 -5.79 -8.63 -27.57
N GLY A 420 -4.47 -8.51 -27.45
CA GLY A 420 -3.50 -9.21 -28.29
C GLY A 420 -2.63 -10.08 -27.42
N ALA A 421 -2.53 -11.36 -27.76
CA ALA A 421 -1.79 -12.35 -27.00
C ALA A 421 -0.68 -13.01 -27.82
N LYS A 422 0.12 -13.79 -27.10
CA LYS A 422 1.22 -14.56 -27.68
C LYS A 422 0.76 -15.80 -28.45
N ASP A 423 -0.50 -16.22 -28.28
CA ASP A 423 -1.17 -17.29 -29.03
C ASP A 423 -1.47 -16.95 -30.50
N ASN A 424 -0.94 -15.84 -31.02
CA ASN A 424 -1.16 -15.29 -32.36
C ASN A 424 -2.61 -14.86 -32.66
N THR A 425 -3.48 -14.82 -31.65
CA THR A 425 -4.87 -14.40 -31.77
C THR A 425 -5.10 -13.04 -31.11
N ALA A 426 -5.97 -12.24 -31.74
CA ALA A 426 -6.54 -11.08 -31.07
C ALA A 426 -7.99 -11.40 -30.70
N ARG A 427 -8.46 -10.91 -29.57
CA ARG A 427 -9.85 -11.10 -29.12
C ARG A 427 -10.50 -9.78 -28.80
N LEU A 428 -11.80 -9.73 -29.02
CA LEU A 428 -12.64 -8.60 -28.64
C LEU A 428 -13.65 -9.06 -27.61
N TRP A 429 -13.66 -8.37 -26.48
CA TRP A 429 -14.47 -8.66 -25.32
C TRP A 429 -15.57 -7.63 -25.17
N ARG A 430 -16.77 -8.11 -24.85
CA ARG A 430 -17.90 -7.29 -24.46
C ARG A 430 -18.00 -7.27 -22.94
N LEU A 431 -18.00 -6.07 -22.38
CA LEU A 431 -17.98 -5.82 -20.95
C LEU A 431 -19.26 -5.06 -20.59
N ASP A 432 -20.18 -5.77 -19.92
CA ASP A 432 -21.40 -5.18 -19.36
C ASP A 432 -21.28 -5.18 -17.83
N PRO A 433 -20.70 -4.13 -17.22
CA PRO A 433 -20.43 -4.08 -15.79
C PRO A 433 -21.71 -4.11 -14.95
N THR A 434 -22.84 -3.62 -15.49
CA THR A 434 -24.13 -3.60 -14.77
C THR A 434 -24.72 -4.99 -14.57
N ASN A 435 -24.44 -5.93 -15.48
CA ASN A 435 -24.93 -7.31 -15.40
C ASN A 435 -23.84 -8.29 -14.96
N SER A 436 -22.60 -7.83 -14.71
CA SER A 436 -21.42 -8.68 -14.50
C SER A 436 -21.21 -9.76 -15.58
N THR A 437 -21.72 -9.51 -16.79
CA THR A 437 -21.59 -10.44 -17.91
C THR A 437 -20.39 -10.03 -18.74
N PHE A 438 -19.41 -10.93 -18.80
CA PHE A 438 -18.20 -10.74 -19.57
C PHE A 438 -18.08 -11.84 -20.59
N GLN A 439 -18.07 -11.48 -21.88
CA GLN A 439 -18.13 -12.45 -22.97
C GLN A 439 -17.06 -12.14 -24.02
N CYS A 440 -16.46 -13.21 -24.56
CA CYS A 440 -15.63 -13.12 -25.75
C CYS A 440 -16.53 -12.99 -26.98
N ALA A 441 -16.55 -11.82 -27.61
CA ALA A 441 -17.46 -11.55 -28.72
C ALA A 441 -16.90 -12.03 -30.07
N ALA A 442 -15.61 -11.84 -30.31
CA ALA A 442 -14.97 -12.23 -31.56
C ALA A 442 -13.49 -12.62 -31.37
N VAL A 443 -13.04 -13.56 -32.19
CA VAL A 443 -11.64 -14.02 -32.27
C VAL A 443 -11.10 -13.73 -33.68
N PHE A 444 -9.93 -13.10 -33.76
CA PHE A 444 -9.24 -12.75 -34.99
C PHE A 444 -7.99 -13.59 -35.14
N GLU A 445 -8.07 -14.57 -36.04
CA GLU A 445 -6.96 -15.45 -36.40
C GLU A 445 -6.37 -15.02 -37.74
N GLY A 446 -5.04 -15.00 -37.82
CA GLY A 446 -4.38 -14.88 -39.11
C GLY A 446 -2.94 -14.37 -39.06
N HIS A 447 -2.45 -13.85 -37.95
CA HIS A 447 -1.02 -13.54 -37.80
C HIS A 447 -0.19 -14.82 -37.72
N ALA A 448 1.05 -14.75 -38.20
CA ALA A 448 1.97 -15.89 -38.16
C ALA A 448 2.72 -15.96 -36.82
N GLU A 449 2.89 -14.81 -36.16
CA GLU A 449 3.60 -14.66 -34.90
C GLU A 449 2.76 -13.84 -33.91
N SER A 450 3.27 -13.71 -32.68
CA SER A 450 2.55 -13.09 -31.57
C SER A 450 2.12 -11.66 -31.86
N ILE A 451 0.97 -11.27 -31.30
CA ILE A 451 0.41 -9.93 -31.48
C ILE A 451 0.99 -9.02 -30.40
N GLY A 452 1.85 -8.09 -30.82
CA GLY A 452 2.54 -7.17 -29.91
C GLY A 452 1.74 -5.91 -29.58
N ALA A 453 0.80 -5.51 -30.44
CA ALA A 453 0.02 -4.30 -30.22
C ALA A 453 -1.39 -4.40 -30.82
N VAL A 454 -2.35 -3.81 -30.13
CA VAL A 454 -3.75 -3.72 -30.56
C VAL A 454 -4.25 -2.30 -30.38
N ALA A 455 -5.11 -1.83 -31.30
CA ALA A 455 -5.74 -0.53 -31.18
C ALA A 455 -7.21 -0.54 -31.67
N LEU A 456 -8.05 0.11 -30.89
CA LEU A 456 -9.46 0.36 -31.17
C LEU A 456 -9.70 1.83 -31.57
N PRO A 457 -10.81 2.11 -32.28
CA PRO A 457 -11.18 3.48 -32.62
C PRO A 457 -11.49 4.30 -31.37
N LYS A 458 -10.87 5.48 -31.28
CA LYS A 458 -11.02 6.43 -30.16
C LYS A 458 -12.09 7.51 -30.41
N SER A 459 -12.58 7.63 -31.65
CA SER A 459 -13.63 8.58 -31.99
C SER A 459 -15.02 7.94 -31.83
N PRO A 460 -16.00 8.66 -31.27
CA PRO A 460 -17.37 8.18 -31.20
C PRO A 460 -17.97 8.10 -32.62
N PRO A 461 -18.61 6.98 -33.00
CA PRO A 461 -19.31 6.86 -34.28
C PRO A 461 -20.56 7.76 -34.30
N SER A 462 -20.92 8.28 -35.47
CA SER A 462 -22.16 9.06 -35.63
C SER A 462 -23.39 8.16 -35.65
N GLY A 463 -24.48 8.57 -34.99
CA GLY A 463 -25.79 7.91 -35.04
C GLY A 463 -26.17 7.06 -33.82
N ASN A 464 -26.96 6.00 -34.02
CA ASN A 464 -27.49 5.14 -32.94
C ASN A 464 -26.40 4.38 -32.17
N ALA A 465 -25.25 4.12 -32.82
CA ALA A 465 -24.10 3.46 -32.19
C ALA A 465 -23.51 4.25 -31.02
N ALA A 466 -23.59 5.59 -31.04
CA ALA A 466 -23.18 6.42 -29.91
C ALA A 466 -24.15 6.35 -28.72
N LYS A 467 -25.45 6.11 -28.99
CA LYS A 467 -26.50 6.10 -27.96
C LYS A 467 -26.61 4.77 -27.22
N HIS A 468 -26.29 3.66 -27.89
CA HIS A 468 -26.28 2.32 -27.30
C HIS A 468 -24.97 1.58 -27.61
N PRO A 469 -23.86 1.97 -26.97
CA PRO A 469 -22.53 1.42 -27.28
C PRO A 469 -22.40 -0.08 -26.99
N SER A 470 -23.07 -0.61 -25.97
CA SER A 470 -23.00 -2.04 -25.62
C SER A 470 -23.60 -2.98 -26.67
N LYS A 471 -24.45 -2.47 -27.58
CA LYS A 471 -25.14 -3.27 -28.61
C LYS A 471 -24.48 -3.19 -29.98
N HIS A 472 -23.54 -2.27 -30.16
CA HIS A 472 -22.89 -2.02 -31.44
C HIS A 472 -21.39 -2.28 -31.33
N PHE A 473 -20.87 -3.13 -32.21
CA PHE A 473 -19.44 -3.38 -32.31
C PHE A 473 -18.68 -2.11 -32.68
N PRO A 474 -17.40 -1.98 -32.26
CA PRO A 474 -16.51 -0.95 -32.77
C PRO A 474 -16.38 -1.06 -34.30
N ALA A 475 -16.01 0.03 -34.97
CA ALA A 475 -15.98 0.09 -36.43
C ALA A 475 -14.91 -0.83 -37.05
N PHE A 476 -13.74 -0.89 -36.43
CA PHE A 476 -12.62 -1.72 -36.88
C PHE A 476 -11.70 -2.06 -35.70
N LEU A 477 -10.81 -3.02 -35.94
CA LEU A 477 -9.71 -3.37 -35.05
C LEU A 477 -8.40 -3.32 -35.84
N ILE A 478 -7.32 -2.82 -35.23
CA ILE A 478 -5.97 -2.87 -35.81
C ILE A 478 -5.09 -3.72 -34.92
N THR A 479 -4.36 -4.64 -35.54
CA THR A 479 -3.42 -5.53 -34.87
C THR A 479 -2.04 -5.40 -35.50
N GLY A 480 -1.02 -5.34 -34.66
CA GLY A 480 0.39 -5.38 -35.03
C GLY A 480 1.05 -6.60 -34.44
N SER A 481 1.81 -7.32 -35.24
CA SER A 481 2.47 -8.55 -34.82
C SER A 481 4.00 -8.44 -34.93
N GLN A 482 4.68 -9.36 -34.25
CA GLN A 482 6.12 -9.60 -34.40
C GLN A 482 6.48 -10.03 -35.83
N ASP A 483 5.51 -10.56 -36.60
CA ASP A 483 5.66 -10.88 -38.02
C ASP A 483 5.90 -9.66 -38.94
N LYS A 484 6.03 -8.46 -38.33
CA LYS A 484 6.30 -7.16 -38.94
C LYS A 484 5.13 -6.62 -39.76
N THR A 485 3.99 -7.30 -39.72
CA THR A 485 2.79 -6.91 -40.44
C THR A 485 1.78 -6.23 -39.53
N ILE A 486 1.00 -5.34 -40.15
CA ILE A 486 -0.18 -4.73 -39.55
C ILE A 486 -1.40 -5.22 -40.32
N LYS A 487 -2.44 -5.58 -39.58
CA LYS A 487 -3.73 -6.00 -40.13
C LYS A 487 -4.85 -5.11 -39.61
N ARG A 488 -5.76 -4.76 -40.51
CA ARG A 488 -7.00 -4.06 -40.18
C ARG A 488 -8.18 -5.01 -40.37
N TRP A 489 -9.01 -5.15 -39.35
CA TRP A 489 -10.19 -6.00 -39.34
C TRP A 489 -11.45 -5.14 -39.31
N ASP A 490 -12.44 -5.48 -40.15
CA ASP A 490 -13.75 -4.81 -40.17
C ASP A 490 -14.70 -5.54 -39.22
N THR A 491 -15.07 -4.89 -38.11
CA THR A 491 -15.95 -5.46 -37.08
C THR A 491 -17.39 -4.97 -37.22
N SER A 492 -17.67 -4.05 -38.15
CA SER A 492 -19.01 -3.49 -38.36
C SER A 492 -20.05 -4.52 -38.84
N LYS A 493 -19.61 -5.62 -39.44
CA LYS A 493 -20.46 -6.68 -40.00
C LYS A 493 -20.87 -7.74 -38.98
N LEU A 494 -20.28 -7.71 -37.79
CA LEU A 494 -20.56 -8.65 -36.72
C LEU A 494 -21.88 -8.31 -36.04
N LYS A 495 -22.69 -9.33 -35.74
CA LYS A 495 -23.98 -9.16 -35.04
C LYS A 495 -23.85 -9.67 -33.62
N VAL A 496 -24.40 -8.93 -32.66
CA VAL A 496 -24.46 -9.41 -31.29
C VAL A 496 -25.54 -10.48 -31.23
N ASN A 497 -25.15 -11.75 -31.13
CA ASN A 497 -26.07 -12.84 -30.82
C ASN A 497 -26.13 -12.98 -29.30
N ASN A 498 -27.32 -13.30 -28.76
CA ASN A 498 -27.47 -13.62 -27.33
C ASN A 498 -27.01 -15.04 -26.99
N ASP A 499 -26.77 -15.88 -27.99
CA ASP A 499 -26.13 -17.19 -27.80
C ASP A 499 -24.62 -16.97 -27.62
N ASP A 500 -24.01 -17.59 -26.61
CA ASP A 500 -22.57 -17.53 -26.23
C ASP A 500 -21.59 -18.02 -27.33
N ALA A 501 -22.03 -18.10 -28.59
CA ALA A 501 -21.23 -18.52 -29.72
C ALA A 501 -20.25 -17.41 -30.13
N VAL A 502 -18.96 -17.65 -29.87
CA VAL A 502 -17.84 -16.81 -30.29
C VAL A 502 -17.76 -16.71 -31.82
N GLN A 503 -17.68 -15.49 -32.36
CA GLN A 503 -17.53 -15.28 -33.80
C GLN A 503 -16.07 -15.42 -34.22
N SER A 504 -15.78 -16.46 -35.00
CA SER A 504 -14.47 -16.72 -35.62
C SER A 504 -14.53 -16.59 -37.15
N GLY A 505 -13.38 -16.42 -37.80
CA GLY A 505 -13.25 -16.37 -39.26
C GLY A 505 -13.42 -14.99 -39.90
N VAL A 506 -13.26 -13.91 -39.12
CA VAL A 506 -13.22 -12.55 -39.68
C VAL A 506 -12.00 -12.40 -40.57
N ARG A 507 -12.15 -11.85 -41.78
CA ARG A 507 -11.03 -11.61 -42.71
C ARG A 507 -10.49 -10.20 -42.55
N ALA A 508 -9.16 -10.06 -42.61
CA ALA A 508 -8.51 -8.77 -42.66
C ALA A 508 -8.84 -8.04 -43.98
N ILE A 509 -9.08 -6.73 -43.90
CA ILE A 509 -9.28 -5.85 -45.07
C ILE A 509 -7.98 -5.77 -45.87
N TYR A 510 -6.88 -5.48 -45.17
CA TYR A 510 -5.55 -5.42 -45.73
C TYR A 510 -4.51 -5.91 -44.73
N THR A 511 -3.40 -6.39 -45.27
CA THR A 511 -2.20 -6.81 -44.55
C THR A 511 -1.01 -6.07 -45.13
N ARG A 512 -0.27 -5.31 -44.32
CA ARG A 512 0.85 -4.50 -44.81
C ARG A 512 2.10 -4.78 -43.99
N VAL A 513 3.22 -4.99 -44.68
CA VAL A 513 4.55 -5.06 -44.03
C VAL A 513 4.90 -3.66 -43.58
N ALA A 514 4.96 -3.46 -42.27
CA ALA A 514 5.12 -2.15 -41.67
C ALA A 514 6.58 -1.83 -41.39
N HIS A 515 7.33 -2.75 -40.79
CA HIS A 515 8.68 -2.48 -40.26
C HIS A 515 9.67 -3.60 -40.58
N GLU A 516 10.95 -3.39 -40.29
CA GLU A 516 11.98 -4.45 -40.41
C GLU A 516 12.12 -5.29 -39.13
N LYS A 517 11.63 -4.76 -38.02
CA LYS A 517 11.61 -5.35 -36.68
C LYS A 517 10.22 -5.30 -36.08
N ASP A 518 10.10 -5.87 -34.89
CA ASP A 518 8.87 -6.01 -34.12
C ASP A 518 8.19 -4.66 -33.87
N ILE A 519 6.87 -4.71 -33.83
CA ILE A 519 5.99 -3.58 -33.56
C ILE A 519 5.60 -3.65 -32.09
N ASN A 520 5.94 -2.60 -31.33
CA ASN A 520 5.73 -2.57 -29.88
C ASN A 520 4.42 -1.88 -29.49
N ALA A 521 3.99 -0.87 -30.26
CA ALA A 521 2.78 -0.11 -29.96
C ALA A 521 2.09 0.37 -31.23
N ILE A 522 0.77 0.40 -31.20
CA ILE A 522 -0.09 1.01 -32.21
C ILE A 522 -1.08 1.91 -31.47
N ASP A 523 -1.36 3.06 -32.05
CA ASP A 523 -2.42 3.94 -31.56
C ASP A 523 -3.18 4.55 -32.72
N VAL A 524 -4.45 4.88 -32.48
CA VAL A 524 -5.36 5.45 -33.48
C VAL A 524 -5.65 6.90 -33.12
N SER A 525 -5.56 7.79 -34.11
CA SER A 525 -5.80 9.21 -33.85
C SER A 525 -7.29 9.47 -33.61
N PRO A 526 -7.68 10.25 -32.58
CA PRO A 526 -9.08 10.58 -32.33
C PRO A 526 -9.61 11.66 -33.30
N ILE A 527 -8.72 12.44 -33.93
CA ILE A 527 -9.06 13.61 -34.76
C ILE A 527 -9.27 13.24 -36.23
N GLY A 528 -8.44 12.34 -36.77
CA GLY A 528 -8.42 12.04 -38.20
C GLY A 528 -8.38 10.53 -38.50
N PRO A 529 -8.54 10.14 -39.78
CA PRO A 529 -8.43 8.77 -40.22
C PRO A 529 -6.95 8.32 -40.31
N LEU A 530 -6.19 8.48 -39.22
CA LEU A 530 -4.77 8.15 -39.14
C LEU A 530 -4.51 7.18 -37.98
N PHE A 531 -3.50 6.33 -38.15
CA PHE A 531 -2.92 5.55 -37.05
C PHE A 531 -1.40 5.55 -37.14
N ALA A 532 -0.74 5.28 -36.03
CA ALA A 532 0.72 5.23 -35.94
C ALA A 532 1.18 3.86 -35.45
N SER A 533 2.34 3.41 -35.94
CA SER A 533 3.02 2.21 -35.47
C SER A 533 4.43 2.53 -34.97
N ALA A 534 4.76 2.00 -33.79
CA ALA A 534 6.07 2.10 -33.15
C ALA A 534 6.82 0.79 -33.34
N SER A 535 8.10 0.86 -33.71
CA SER A 535 8.94 -0.32 -33.85
C SER A 535 10.28 -0.18 -33.16
N GLN A 536 10.88 -1.34 -32.87
CA GLN A 536 12.26 -1.47 -32.44
C GLN A 536 13.28 -1.01 -33.51
N ASP A 537 12.86 -0.80 -34.76
CA ASP A 537 13.68 -0.25 -35.84
C ASP A 537 13.99 1.25 -35.70
N ARG A 538 13.57 1.88 -34.59
CA ARG A 538 13.77 3.30 -34.23
C ARG A 538 12.90 4.27 -35.02
N THR A 539 12.00 3.77 -35.85
CA THR A 539 11.10 4.59 -36.66
C THR A 539 9.66 4.51 -36.17
N ILE A 540 8.93 5.59 -36.40
CA ILE A 540 7.48 5.62 -36.23
C ILE A 540 6.88 5.87 -37.61
N LYS A 541 5.97 5.01 -38.03
CA LYS A 541 5.26 5.18 -39.30
C LYS A 541 3.83 5.61 -39.05
N ILE A 542 3.38 6.61 -39.80
CA ILE A 542 2.01 7.11 -39.78
C ILE A 542 1.32 6.61 -41.05
N TRP A 543 0.13 6.10 -40.85
CA TRP A 543 -0.63 5.36 -41.85
C TRP A 543 -2.03 5.95 -42.00
N SER A 544 -2.56 5.87 -43.21
CA SER A 544 -3.97 6.14 -43.47
C SER A 544 -4.83 4.96 -43.03
N LEU A 545 -5.73 5.20 -42.07
CA LEU A 545 -7.13 4.80 -42.18
C LEU A 545 -7.51 3.67 -43.15
N GLU A 546 -7.93 4.17 -44.30
CA GLU A 546 -8.79 3.56 -45.30
C GLU A 546 -8.02 2.54 -46.12
N ASP A 547 -6.96 3.01 -46.77
CA ASP A 547 -6.14 2.17 -47.65
C ASP A 547 -5.07 1.41 -46.86
N GLY A 548 -4.59 1.99 -45.77
CA GLY A 548 -3.38 1.56 -45.06
C GLY A 548 -2.10 2.15 -45.65
N SER A 549 -2.14 3.17 -46.51
CA SER A 549 -0.95 3.79 -47.12
C SER A 549 -0.10 4.54 -46.09
N VAL A 550 1.23 4.56 -46.27
CA VAL A 550 2.13 5.33 -45.41
C VAL A 550 1.99 6.81 -45.77
N THR A 551 1.55 7.64 -44.83
CA THR A 551 1.44 9.10 -45.02
C THR A 551 2.72 9.82 -44.63
N GLY A 552 3.43 9.33 -43.62
CA GLY A 552 4.64 9.97 -43.10
C GLY A 552 5.48 9.03 -42.24
N ILE A 553 6.76 9.33 -42.11
CA ILE A 553 7.72 8.57 -41.30
C ILE A 553 8.42 9.55 -40.37
N LEU A 554 8.33 9.33 -39.06
CA LEU A 554 9.05 10.11 -38.06
C LEU A 554 10.39 9.42 -37.77
N ARG A 555 11.49 10.17 -37.96
CA ARG A 555 12.86 9.74 -37.68
C ARG A 555 13.49 10.69 -36.67
N GLY A 556 14.14 10.13 -35.65
CA GLY A 556 14.87 10.94 -34.66
C GLY A 556 15.20 10.26 -33.34
N HIS A 557 14.61 9.10 -33.04
CA HIS A 557 15.01 8.29 -31.89
C HIS A 557 16.33 7.55 -32.14
N LYS A 558 17.14 7.42 -31.08
CA LYS A 558 18.44 6.71 -31.12
C LYS A 558 18.29 5.21 -30.89
N ARG A 559 17.22 4.78 -30.22
CA ARG A 559 16.88 3.38 -29.92
C ARG A 559 15.42 3.08 -30.30
N GLY A 560 15.01 1.83 -30.08
CA GLY A 560 13.65 1.37 -30.40
C GLY A 560 12.58 2.15 -29.63
N VAL A 561 11.46 2.40 -30.29
CA VAL A 561 10.31 3.09 -29.71
C VAL A 561 9.40 2.05 -29.05
N TRP A 562 9.08 2.24 -27.78
CA TRP A 562 8.27 1.30 -27.00
C TRP A 562 6.79 1.69 -26.99
N SER A 563 6.50 2.98 -26.86
CA SER A 563 5.12 3.47 -26.72
C SER A 563 4.88 4.71 -27.55
N ILE A 564 3.65 4.83 -28.04
CA ILE A 564 3.14 5.97 -28.79
C ILE A 564 1.73 6.27 -28.32
N LYS A 565 1.39 7.57 -28.16
CA LYS A 565 0.01 8.03 -27.97
C LYS A 565 -0.27 9.31 -28.73
N PHE A 566 -1.41 9.35 -29.44
CA PHE A 566 -1.96 10.54 -30.05
C PHE A 566 -2.53 11.48 -29.00
N SER A 567 -2.44 12.79 -29.26
CA SER A 567 -3.08 13.79 -28.41
C SER A 567 -4.61 13.66 -28.43
N PRO A 568 -5.28 13.85 -27.28
CA PRO A 568 -6.72 14.11 -27.20
C PRO A 568 -7.26 15.12 -28.23
N ALA A 569 -8.53 14.96 -28.62
CA ALA A 569 -9.22 15.96 -29.41
C ALA A 569 -9.31 17.30 -28.64
N GLY A 570 -9.11 18.42 -29.32
CA GLY A 570 -9.13 19.76 -28.71
C GLY A 570 -7.81 20.22 -28.08
N THR A 571 -6.74 19.43 -28.18
CA THR A 571 -5.41 19.82 -27.70
C THR A 571 -4.89 21.07 -28.45
N PRO A 572 -4.48 22.15 -27.75
CA PRO A 572 -3.99 23.35 -28.40
C PRO A 572 -2.67 23.09 -29.15
N PRO A 573 -2.42 23.76 -30.29
CA PRO A 573 -1.17 23.60 -31.01
C PRO A 573 0.00 24.19 -30.21
N ILE A 574 1.12 23.47 -30.17
CA ILE A 574 2.39 24.00 -29.64
C ILE A 574 3.04 24.84 -30.74
N ALA A 575 3.36 26.10 -30.42
CA ALA A 575 4.12 26.99 -31.29
C ALA A 575 5.51 27.23 -30.68
N LEU A 576 6.56 26.75 -31.35
CA LEU A 576 7.94 27.00 -30.95
C LEU A 576 8.46 28.31 -31.56
N ALA A 577 9.34 29.01 -30.83
CA ALA A 577 9.99 30.25 -31.28
C ALA A 577 10.80 30.07 -32.58
N GLU A 578 11.24 28.84 -32.89
CA GLU A 578 12.00 28.49 -34.10
C GLU A 578 11.13 28.23 -35.35
N GLY A 579 9.84 28.60 -35.33
CA GLY A 579 8.97 28.55 -36.52
C GLY A 579 8.31 27.19 -36.81
N GLY A 580 8.38 26.24 -35.87
CA GLY A 580 7.62 24.99 -35.91
C GLY A 580 6.30 25.13 -35.16
N ALA A 581 5.20 25.33 -35.89
CA ALA A 581 3.86 25.30 -35.32
C ALA A 581 3.19 23.95 -35.59
N SER A 582 2.60 23.35 -34.56
CA SER A 582 1.70 22.22 -34.77
C SER A 582 0.42 22.70 -35.45
N SER A 583 0.00 22.08 -36.55
CA SER A 583 -1.30 22.37 -37.16
C SER A 583 -2.44 21.57 -36.50
N SER A 584 -3.69 21.84 -36.88
CA SER A 584 -4.91 21.17 -36.40
C SER A 584 -4.94 19.64 -36.58
N ARG A 585 -3.95 19.07 -37.27
CA ARG A 585 -3.81 17.61 -37.46
C ARG A 585 -3.46 16.85 -36.18
N GLY A 586 -3.09 17.55 -35.10
CA GLY A 586 -2.81 16.98 -33.78
C GLY A 586 -1.33 16.71 -33.49
N LEU A 587 -1.06 16.27 -32.26
CA LEU A 587 0.28 15.93 -31.76
C LEU A 587 0.41 14.43 -31.53
N LEU A 588 1.64 13.93 -31.55
CA LEU A 588 1.98 12.56 -31.21
C LEU A 588 3.10 12.56 -30.18
N VAL A 589 2.99 11.72 -29.15
CA VAL A 589 4.06 11.54 -28.16
C VAL A 589 4.62 10.13 -28.30
N SER A 590 5.93 10.01 -28.18
CA SER A 590 6.62 8.73 -28.19
C SER A 590 7.60 8.58 -27.04
N GLY A 591 7.63 7.39 -26.45
CA GLY A 591 8.60 6.94 -25.46
C GLY A 591 9.55 5.91 -26.07
N SER A 592 10.85 6.06 -25.81
CA SER A 592 11.89 5.25 -26.44
C SER A 592 12.92 4.73 -25.43
N GLY A 593 13.60 3.65 -25.81
CA GLY A 593 14.70 3.07 -25.03
C GLY A 593 15.98 3.92 -25.00
N ASP A 594 15.99 5.08 -25.67
CA ASP A 594 17.05 6.09 -25.59
C ASP A 594 16.89 7.04 -24.40
N LYS A 595 15.94 6.75 -23.49
CA LYS A 595 15.65 7.51 -22.27
C LYS A 595 14.98 8.86 -22.53
N THR A 596 14.51 9.08 -23.76
CA THR A 596 13.88 10.34 -24.16
C THR A 596 12.41 10.14 -24.47
N VAL A 597 11.62 11.17 -24.16
CA VAL A 597 10.24 11.31 -24.63
C VAL A 597 10.23 12.40 -25.68
N LYS A 598 9.64 12.14 -26.85
CA LYS A 598 9.57 13.12 -27.94
C LYS A 598 8.13 13.47 -28.28
N VAL A 599 7.88 14.73 -28.58
CA VAL A 599 6.60 15.23 -29.08
C VAL A 599 6.76 15.60 -30.54
N TRP A 600 5.87 15.10 -31.40
CA TRP A 600 5.92 15.25 -32.84
C TRP A 600 4.70 15.99 -33.37
N SER A 601 4.90 16.77 -34.42
CA SER A 601 3.81 17.37 -35.19
C SER A 601 3.36 16.46 -36.32
N LEU A 602 2.04 16.24 -36.45
CA LEU A 602 1.47 15.42 -37.53
C LEU A 602 1.30 16.18 -38.86
N SER A 603 1.49 17.50 -38.88
CA SER A 603 1.45 18.28 -40.12
C SER A 603 2.78 18.27 -40.85
N THR A 604 3.87 18.40 -40.10
CA THR A 604 5.23 18.55 -40.66
C THR A 604 6.05 17.27 -40.49
N TYR A 605 5.60 16.34 -39.64
CA TYR A 605 6.31 15.09 -39.30
C TYR A 605 7.70 15.34 -38.68
N THR A 606 7.86 16.46 -37.97
CA THR A 606 9.08 16.87 -37.27
C THR A 606 8.94 16.72 -35.77
N CYS A 607 10.08 16.53 -35.09
CA CYS A 607 10.17 16.53 -33.64
C CYS A 607 10.08 17.98 -33.15
N LEU A 608 9.10 18.28 -32.30
CA LEU A 608 8.93 19.59 -31.68
C LEU A 608 9.74 19.67 -30.38
N LEU A 609 9.46 18.76 -29.45
CA LEU A 609 10.08 18.74 -28.12
C LEU A 609 10.79 17.42 -27.89
N THR A 610 11.92 17.49 -27.17
CA THR A 610 12.63 16.32 -26.65
C THR A 610 12.78 16.52 -25.14
N PHE A 611 12.16 15.63 -24.37
CA PHE A 611 12.31 15.58 -22.92
C PHE A 611 13.41 14.58 -22.57
N GLU A 612 14.40 15.06 -21.82
CA GLU A 612 15.48 14.25 -21.26
C GLU A 612 15.37 14.29 -19.73
N GLY A 613 15.71 13.19 -19.07
CA GLY A 613 15.69 13.12 -17.61
C GLY A 613 15.47 11.72 -17.05
N HIS A 614 15.01 10.76 -17.84
CA HIS A 614 14.94 9.36 -17.42
C HIS A 614 16.34 8.72 -17.38
N SER A 615 16.56 7.84 -16.41
CA SER A 615 17.84 7.13 -16.22
C SER A 615 17.91 5.84 -17.07
N ASN A 616 16.77 5.30 -17.50
CA ASN A 616 16.59 4.07 -18.27
C ASN A 616 15.45 4.25 -19.30
N SER A 617 15.06 3.15 -19.93
CA SER A 617 14.14 3.11 -21.06
C SER A 617 12.73 3.53 -20.65
N VAL A 618 12.13 4.42 -21.44
CA VAL A 618 10.72 4.79 -21.26
C VAL A 618 9.85 3.72 -21.89
N LEU A 619 8.98 3.10 -21.09
CA LEU A 619 8.18 1.93 -21.48
C LEU A 619 6.78 2.33 -21.95
N LYS A 620 6.08 3.20 -21.21
CA LYS A 620 4.74 3.70 -21.55
C LYS A 620 4.69 5.22 -21.48
N VAL A 621 3.92 5.83 -22.37
CA VAL A 621 3.62 7.28 -22.34
C VAL A 621 2.13 7.50 -22.56
N ILE A 622 1.52 8.39 -21.78
CA ILE A 622 0.09 8.71 -21.84
C ILE A 622 -0.15 10.22 -21.72
N TRP A 623 -1.19 10.69 -22.38
CA TRP A 623 -1.72 12.04 -22.19
C TRP A 623 -2.70 12.08 -21.00
N LEU A 624 -2.46 13.00 -20.08
CA LEU A 624 -3.40 13.36 -19.03
C LEU A 624 -4.27 14.52 -19.53
N PRO A 625 -5.60 14.38 -19.60
CA PRO A 625 -6.45 15.49 -19.97
C PRO A 625 -6.38 16.60 -18.92
N PRO A 626 -6.60 17.86 -19.34
CA PRO A 626 -6.86 18.95 -18.40
C PRO A 626 -8.15 18.63 -17.63
N LEU A 627 -8.20 18.99 -16.35
CA LEU A 627 -9.43 18.92 -15.58
C LEU A 627 -10.32 20.10 -16.00
N ASP A 628 -11.55 19.81 -16.45
CA ASP A 628 -12.59 20.83 -16.57
C ASP A 628 -12.96 21.30 -15.16
N THR A 629 -12.46 22.47 -14.76
CA THR A 629 -13.00 23.19 -13.61
C THR A 629 -14.32 23.82 -14.03
N ASP A 630 -15.43 23.11 -13.81
CA ASP A 630 -16.77 23.60 -14.15
C ASP A 630 -17.17 24.86 -13.34
N ALA A 631 -17.34 25.96 -14.09
CA ALA A 631 -18.59 26.73 -14.21
C ALA A 631 -19.30 27.32 -12.97
N THR A 632 -18.70 27.44 -11.79
CA THR A 632 -19.41 28.00 -10.61
C THR A 632 -18.80 29.23 -9.93
N THR A 633 -17.78 29.88 -10.50
CA THR A 633 -17.23 31.12 -9.95
C THR A 633 -17.50 32.31 -10.87
N SER A 634 -18.06 33.38 -10.30
CA SER A 634 -18.53 34.63 -10.91
C SER A 634 -17.53 35.36 -11.84
N ASP A 635 -18.11 36.20 -12.70
CA ASP A 635 -17.78 36.42 -14.12
C ASP A 635 -16.55 37.28 -14.52
N ASP A 636 -15.74 37.85 -13.62
CA ASP A 636 -14.76 38.88 -14.05
C ASP A 636 -13.27 38.45 -14.06
N ASP A 637 -12.87 37.39 -13.34
CA ASP A 637 -11.46 36.91 -13.27
C ASP A 637 -11.11 35.81 -14.30
N ILE A 638 -12.07 35.46 -15.16
CA ILE A 638 -12.12 34.19 -15.89
C ILE A 638 -11.26 34.19 -17.16
N ALA A 639 -11.03 35.34 -17.80
CA ALA A 639 -10.41 35.40 -19.13
C ALA A 639 -8.90 35.05 -19.15
N HIS A 640 -8.14 35.42 -18.11
CA HIS A 640 -6.71 35.10 -18.00
C HIS A 640 -6.44 33.76 -17.30
N ARG A 641 -7.40 33.24 -16.52
CA ARG A 641 -7.29 31.94 -15.83
C ARG A 641 -7.61 30.77 -16.78
N LYS A 642 -8.55 30.97 -17.72
CA LYS A 642 -8.97 29.97 -18.73
C LYS A 642 -7.89 29.59 -19.75
N THR A 643 -6.92 30.45 -20.04
CA THR A 643 -5.93 30.19 -21.10
C THR A 643 -4.81 29.26 -20.68
N HIS A 644 -4.51 29.14 -19.38
CA HIS A 644 -3.44 28.28 -18.87
C HIS A 644 -3.93 26.97 -18.23
N SER A 645 -5.21 26.86 -17.84
CA SER A 645 -5.78 25.67 -17.19
C SER A 645 -6.22 24.55 -18.15
N GLN A 646 -6.10 24.76 -19.47
CA GLN A 646 -6.62 23.84 -20.49
C GLN A 646 -5.54 23.03 -21.22
N HIS A 647 -4.30 23.05 -20.74
CA HIS A 647 -3.20 22.33 -21.37
C HIS A 647 -3.14 20.87 -20.87
N PRO A 648 -3.19 19.86 -21.78
CA PRO A 648 -2.97 18.47 -21.39
C PRO A 648 -1.50 18.25 -21.01
N THR A 649 -1.28 17.48 -19.95
CA THR A 649 0.07 17.09 -19.50
C THR A 649 0.43 15.69 -19.99
N ILE A 650 1.70 15.33 -19.96
CA ILE A 650 2.21 14.03 -20.42
C ILE A 650 2.73 13.25 -19.21
N ALA A 651 2.26 12.03 -19.02
CA ALA A 651 2.81 11.08 -18.06
C ALA A 651 3.69 10.06 -18.77
N SER A 652 4.87 9.78 -18.22
CA SER A 652 5.80 8.79 -18.77
C SER A 652 6.26 7.83 -17.68
N SER A 653 6.22 6.53 -17.96
CA SER A 653 6.76 5.48 -17.11
C SER A 653 8.12 5.01 -17.62
N SER A 654 9.03 4.75 -16.69
CA SER A 654 10.36 4.25 -17.00
C SER A 654 10.62 2.91 -16.34
N ALA A 655 11.63 2.22 -16.86
CA ALA A 655 12.28 1.12 -16.20
C ALA A 655 13.14 1.55 -14.97
N ASP A 656 13.11 2.82 -14.58
CA ASP A 656 13.78 3.36 -13.38
C ASP A 656 12.89 3.38 -12.13
N THR A 657 11.77 2.65 -12.14
CA THR A 657 10.70 2.68 -11.11
C THR A 657 9.92 4.01 -11.01
N LEU A 658 10.50 5.10 -11.51
CA LEU A 658 9.91 6.43 -11.48
C LEU A 658 8.92 6.69 -12.61
N ILE A 659 7.90 7.48 -12.30
CA ILE A 659 6.99 8.08 -13.26
C ILE A 659 7.25 9.58 -13.28
N LYS A 660 7.30 10.17 -14.47
CA LYS A 660 7.54 11.62 -14.63
C LYS A 660 6.40 12.27 -15.37
N LEU A 661 5.97 13.42 -14.85
CA LEU A 661 4.97 14.27 -15.46
C LEU A 661 5.63 15.47 -16.13
N TRP A 662 5.26 15.71 -17.38
CA TRP A 662 5.82 16.76 -18.22
C TRP A 662 4.73 17.73 -18.66
N ASP A 663 5.07 19.00 -18.72
CA ASP A 663 4.27 20.02 -19.37
C ASP A 663 4.89 20.36 -20.73
N PRO A 664 4.24 20.01 -21.85
CA PRO A 664 4.74 20.34 -23.18
C PRO A 664 4.54 21.82 -23.55
N TYR A 665 3.83 22.62 -22.74
CA TYR A 665 3.58 24.04 -23.00
C TYR A 665 4.39 24.97 -22.09
N ALA A 666 5.29 24.40 -21.27
CA ALA A 666 6.17 25.19 -20.43
C ALA A 666 7.04 26.14 -21.29
N PRO A 667 7.28 27.39 -20.84
CA PRO A 667 8.14 28.31 -21.57
C PRO A 667 9.55 27.73 -21.74
N SER A 668 10.23 28.08 -22.83
CA SER A 668 11.55 27.53 -23.20
C SER A 668 12.63 27.67 -22.13
N ASP A 669 12.45 28.62 -21.20
CA ASP A 669 13.39 28.93 -20.14
C ASP A 669 13.17 28.08 -18.88
N SER A 670 12.02 27.42 -18.75
CA SER A 670 11.72 26.50 -17.65
C SER A 670 11.98 25.05 -18.03
N ASP A 671 12.36 24.24 -17.04
CA ASP A 671 12.39 22.80 -17.22
C ASP A 671 10.96 22.29 -17.49
N ASN A 672 10.79 21.44 -18.49
CA ASN A 672 9.49 20.90 -18.89
C ASN A 672 8.98 19.84 -17.88
N LEU A 673 9.84 19.42 -16.94
CA LEU A 673 9.50 18.48 -15.88
C LEU A 673 8.67 19.15 -14.78
N LEU A 674 7.47 18.62 -14.52
CA LEU A 674 6.61 19.08 -13.43
C LEU A 674 6.92 18.36 -12.12
N THR A 675 6.79 17.04 -12.14
CA THR A 675 6.92 16.20 -10.95
C THR A 675 7.46 14.82 -11.28
N THR A 676 8.06 14.21 -10.26
CA THR A 676 8.46 12.82 -10.26
C THR A 676 7.63 12.09 -9.21
N LEU A 677 7.01 10.97 -9.61
CA LEU A 677 6.23 10.11 -8.73
C LEU A 677 7.06 8.86 -8.46
N ASP A 678 7.22 8.55 -7.18
CA ASP A 678 7.99 7.42 -6.68
C ASP A 678 7.15 6.64 -5.68
N ASN A 679 6.99 5.34 -5.93
CA ASN A 679 6.26 4.40 -5.07
C ASN A 679 6.57 2.95 -5.43
N HIS A 680 7.02 2.70 -6.66
CA HIS A 680 7.30 1.36 -7.16
C HIS A 680 8.75 0.95 -6.85
N SER A 681 8.94 -0.35 -6.62
CA SER A 681 10.24 -0.97 -6.34
C SER A 681 10.91 -1.56 -7.59
N ASP A 682 10.12 -1.93 -8.61
CA ASP A 682 10.61 -2.39 -9.92
C ASP A 682 10.00 -1.56 -11.06
N ARG A 683 10.29 -1.96 -12.30
CA ARG A 683 9.97 -1.28 -13.55
C ARG A 683 8.47 -1.07 -13.72
N VAL A 684 8.10 0.14 -14.12
CA VAL A 684 6.70 0.51 -14.38
C VAL A 684 6.36 0.26 -15.85
N TRP A 685 5.71 -0.87 -16.11
CA TRP A 685 5.31 -1.29 -17.46
C TRP A 685 4.11 -0.53 -17.99
N ALA A 686 3.12 -0.31 -17.14
CA ALA A 686 1.80 0.12 -17.59
C ALA A 686 1.33 1.36 -16.84
N LEU A 687 0.68 2.25 -17.58
CA LEU A 687 -0.02 3.41 -17.07
C LEU A 687 -1.44 3.37 -17.63
N ALA A 688 -2.41 3.87 -16.88
CA ALA A 688 -3.75 4.12 -17.37
C ALA A 688 -4.30 5.43 -16.80
N THR A 689 -5.20 6.04 -17.57
CA THR A 689 -5.93 7.24 -17.18
C THR A 689 -7.42 6.96 -17.34
N PRO A 690 -8.23 7.10 -16.28
CA PRO A 690 -9.68 6.92 -16.38
C PRO A 690 -10.36 8.14 -17.03
N CYS A 691 -9.68 9.29 -17.08
CA CYS A 691 -10.19 10.50 -17.70
C CYS A 691 -10.11 10.41 -19.23
N PHE A 692 -11.26 10.42 -19.91
CA PHE A 692 -11.32 10.56 -21.36
C PHE A 692 -11.81 11.95 -21.77
N PRO A 693 -11.33 12.54 -22.88
CA PRO A 693 -11.66 13.92 -23.31
C PRO A 693 -13.14 14.18 -23.65
N HIS A 694 -13.99 13.14 -23.66
CA HIS A 694 -15.42 13.21 -23.98
C HIS A 694 -16.30 12.54 -22.91
N SER A 695 -15.77 12.32 -21.70
CA SER A 695 -16.59 11.84 -20.60
C SER A 695 -17.52 12.96 -20.16
N THR A 696 -18.82 12.82 -20.45
CA THR A 696 -19.89 13.65 -19.89
C THR A 696 -20.30 13.15 -18.50
N ALA A 697 -19.46 12.35 -17.83
CA ALA A 697 -19.74 11.86 -16.49
C ALA A 697 -19.76 13.05 -15.51
N PRO A 698 -20.81 13.18 -14.68
CA PRO A 698 -21.04 14.37 -13.84
C PRO A 698 -20.01 14.55 -12.71
N THR A 699 -19.14 13.56 -12.47
CA THR A 699 -18.09 13.61 -11.46
C THR A 699 -16.75 13.21 -12.09
N PRO A 700 -15.69 14.04 -11.98
CA PRO A 700 -14.36 13.63 -12.42
C PRO A 700 -13.92 12.39 -11.64
N PRO A 701 -13.28 11.40 -12.28
CA PRO A 701 -12.84 10.21 -11.57
C PRO A 701 -11.80 10.59 -10.50
N PRO A 702 -11.82 9.91 -9.34
CA PRO A 702 -11.01 10.29 -8.17
C PRO A 702 -9.50 10.18 -8.40
N TYR A 703 -9.07 9.34 -9.35
CA TYR A 703 -7.67 9.04 -9.62
C TYR A 703 -7.32 9.39 -11.07
N PRO A 704 -6.67 10.54 -11.35
CA PRO A 704 -6.28 10.91 -12.71
C PRO A 704 -5.26 9.98 -13.36
N LEU A 705 -4.42 9.30 -12.57
CA LEU A 705 -3.36 8.43 -13.06
C LEU A 705 -3.29 7.15 -12.23
N ILE A 706 -3.16 6.02 -12.91
CA ILE A 706 -2.94 4.70 -12.31
C ILE A 706 -1.68 4.13 -12.93
N SER A 707 -0.82 3.53 -12.09
CA SER A 707 0.41 2.89 -12.53
C SER A 707 0.51 1.45 -12.05
N GLY A 708 1.07 0.60 -12.89
CA GLY A 708 1.34 -0.81 -12.59
C GLY A 708 2.75 -1.17 -12.96
N ALA A 709 3.38 -1.90 -12.05
CA ALA A 709 4.78 -2.27 -12.13
C ALA A 709 4.97 -3.79 -12.12
N ALA A 710 6.22 -4.21 -12.28
CA ALA A 710 6.64 -5.60 -12.22
C ALA A 710 6.69 -6.18 -10.79
N ASP A 711 6.58 -5.32 -9.76
CA ASP A 711 6.55 -5.72 -8.34
C ASP A 711 5.15 -6.09 -7.83
N ALA A 712 4.23 -6.40 -8.75
CA ALA A 712 2.82 -6.67 -8.48
C ALA A 712 2.02 -5.56 -7.81
N THR A 713 2.57 -4.34 -7.70
CA THR A 713 1.86 -3.21 -7.09
C THR A 713 1.10 -2.37 -8.12
N LEU A 714 -0.11 -1.96 -7.75
CA LEU A 714 -0.87 -0.94 -8.47
C LEU A 714 -1.01 0.31 -7.60
N THR A 715 -0.54 1.45 -8.11
CA THR A 715 -0.60 2.72 -7.40
C THR A 715 -1.64 3.64 -8.04
N PHE A 716 -2.57 4.15 -7.23
CA PHE A 716 -3.60 5.10 -7.64
C PHE A 716 -3.20 6.50 -7.18
N TRP A 717 -2.87 7.36 -8.14
CA TRP A 717 -2.38 8.72 -7.87
C TRP A 717 -3.56 9.69 -7.82
N ALA A 718 -3.72 10.39 -6.69
CA ALA A 718 -4.66 11.50 -6.54
C ALA A 718 -3.95 12.83 -6.75
N ASP A 719 -4.62 13.77 -7.40
CA ASP A 719 -4.14 15.13 -7.58
C ASP A 719 -4.53 15.97 -6.36
N THR A 720 -3.52 16.42 -5.60
CA THR A 720 -3.71 17.24 -4.38
C THR A 720 -3.31 18.70 -4.60
N THR A 721 -3.06 19.11 -5.85
CA THR A 721 -2.50 20.44 -6.15
C THR A 721 -3.35 21.59 -5.68
N THR A 722 -4.67 21.46 -5.81
CA THR A 722 -5.61 22.46 -5.31
C THR A 722 -5.50 22.57 -3.79
N GLN A 723 -5.59 21.44 -3.09
CA GLN A 723 -5.49 21.37 -1.63
C GLN A 723 -4.14 21.87 -1.10
N THR A 724 -3.02 21.51 -1.73
CA THR A 724 -1.69 21.97 -1.33
C THR A 724 -1.54 23.48 -1.58
N SER A 725 -2.06 24.00 -2.69
CA SER A 725 -2.04 25.44 -2.98
C SER A 725 -2.90 26.25 -2.00
N GLU A 726 -4.08 25.75 -1.64
CA GLU A 726 -4.98 26.38 -0.67
C GLU A 726 -4.40 26.35 0.73
N THR A 727 -3.79 25.24 1.14
CA THR A 727 -3.13 25.14 2.45
C THR A 727 -1.92 26.06 2.55
N VAL A 728 -1.09 26.16 1.51
CA VAL A 728 0.07 27.08 1.48
C VAL A 728 -0.39 28.54 1.50
N THR A 729 -1.38 28.91 0.69
CA THR A 729 -1.91 30.29 0.68
C THR A 729 -2.54 30.65 2.02
N ARG A 730 -3.32 29.74 2.62
CA ARG A 730 -3.91 29.92 3.94
C ARG A 730 -2.85 30.05 5.04
N GLN A 731 -1.83 29.19 5.05
CA GLN A 731 -0.73 29.29 6.01
C GLN A 731 0.04 30.61 5.86
N ALA A 732 0.23 31.08 4.62
CA ALA A 732 0.88 32.37 4.38
C ALA A 732 0.04 33.54 4.88
N THR A 733 -1.28 33.54 4.65
CA THR A 733 -2.18 34.58 5.16
C THR A 733 -2.25 34.57 6.68
N GLU A 734 -2.43 33.39 7.29
CA GLU A 734 -2.44 33.23 8.75
C GLU A 734 -1.13 33.71 9.37
N ARG A 735 0.02 33.41 8.73
CA ARG A 735 1.32 33.89 9.19
C ARG A 735 1.45 35.41 9.14
N ILE A 736 0.95 36.05 8.08
CA ILE A 736 0.97 37.52 7.94
C ILE A 736 0.07 38.17 9.00
N GLU A 737 -1.11 37.60 9.24
CA GLU A 737 -2.04 38.07 10.27
C GLU A 737 -1.41 37.96 11.67
N GLN A 738 -0.79 36.82 11.99
CA GLN A 738 -0.09 36.62 13.25
C GLN A 738 1.10 37.58 13.42
N ASP A 739 1.86 37.86 12.36
CA ASP A 739 2.93 38.84 12.37
C ASP A 739 2.43 40.27 12.65
N GLN A 740 1.27 40.63 12.08
CA GLN A 740 0.63 41.91 12.34
C GLN A 740 0.10 42.00 13.77
N LEU A 741 -0.52 40.94 14.29
CA LEU A 741 -0.96 40.86 15.68
C LEU A 741 0.23 41.01 16.64
N LEU A 742 1.34 40.33 16.37
CA LEU A 742 2.55 40.45 17.19
C LEU A 742 3.02 41.92 17.26
N GLN A 743 3.03 42.64 16.14
CA GLN A 743 3.37 44.07 16.14
C GLN A 743 2.39 44.90 16.96
N ASN A 744 1.08 44.64 16.83
CA ASN A 744 0.05 45.32 17.62
C ASN A 744 0.26 45.08 19.12
N HIS A 745 0.56 43.84 19.54
CA HIS A 745 0.82 43.51 20.95
C HIS A 745 2.12 44.11 21.47
N ILE A 746 3.17 44.22 20.64
CA ILE A 746 4.40 44.94 20.98
C ILE A 746 4.10 46.42 21.23
N MET A 747 3.30 47.05 20.36
CA MET A 747 2.90 48.46 20.53
C MET A 747 2.02 48.68 21.76
N ALA A 748 1.12 47.75 22.05
CA ALA A 748 0.25 47.76 23.23
C ALA A 748 0.97 47.35 24.53
N LYS A 749 2.24 46.90 24.45
CA LYS A 749 3.01 46.33 25.57
C LYS A 749 2.31 45.17 26.29
N ASN A 750 1.55 44.34 25.57
CA ASN A 750 0.98 43.12 26.15
C ASN A 750 2.01 41.99 26.15
N TYR A 751 2.83 41.90 27.19
CA TYR A 751 3.97 40.97 27.23
C TYR A 751 3.59 39.49 27.16
N ARG A 752 2.42 39.09 27.69
CA ARG A 752 1.95 37.70 27.65
C ARG A 752 1.81 37.20 26.22
N GLU A 753 1.02 37.90 25.42
CA GLU A 753 0.75 37.53 24.04
C GLU A 753 2.00 37.73 23.16
N VAL A 754 2.84 38.72 23.44
CA VAL A 754 4.10 38.93 22.71
C VAL A 754 5.05 37.75 22.88
N ILE A 755 5.27 37.29 24.12
CA ILE A 755 6.22 36.20 24.39
C ILE A 755 5.69 34.88 23.82
N THR A 756 4.42 34.54 24.05
CA THR A 756 3.85 33.28 23.53
C THR A 756 3.78 33.26 22.00
N LEU A 757 3.32 34.35 21.37
CA LEU A 757 3.20 34.44 19.91
C LEU A 757 4.57 34.51 19.22
N SER A 758 5.56 35.19 19.81
CA SER A 758 6.92 35.23 19.25
C SER A 758 7.65 33.89 19.36
N LEU A 759 7.38 33.09 20.41
CA LEU A 759 7.85 31.72 20.54
C LEU A 759 7.15 30.78 19.55
N ALA A 760 5.84 30.97 19.33
CA ALA A 760 5.07 30.22 18.33
C ALA A 760 5.55 30.50 16.90
N LEU A 761 5.76 31.77 16.54
CA LEU A 761 6.27 32.20 15.23
C LEU A 761 7.79 32.03 15.08
N ASN A 762 8.51 31.71 16.16
CA ASN A 762 9.97 31.61 16.23
C ASN A 762 10.69 32.88 15.73
N HIS A 763 10.36 34.05 16.30
CA HIS A 763 10.99 35.35 16.02
C HIS A 763 11.93 35.80 17.16
N PRO A 764 13.15 35.22 17.27
CA PRO A 764 14.04 35.47 18.42
C PRO A 764 14.56 36.91 18.49
N GLY A 765 14.73 37.60 17.35
CA GLY A 765 15.21 38.98 17.33
C GLY A 765 14.20 39.98 17.92
N ARG A 766 12.90 39.78 17.69
CA ARG A 766 11.85 40.62 18.28
C ARG A 766 11.69 40.30 19.76
N LEU A 767 11.71 39.02 20.12
CA LEU A 767 11.63 38.57 21.51
C LEU A 767 12.80 39.11 22.36
N LEU A 768 14.04 39.07 21.83
CA LEU A 768 15.20 39.64 22.50
C LEU A 768 15.05 41.15 22.75
N ARG A 769 14.53 41.91 21.77
CA ARG A 769 14.29 43.35 21.93
C ARG A 769 13.29 43.62 23.05
N VAL A 770 12.20 42.85 23.11
CA VAL A 770 11.22 42.97 24.20
C VAL A 770 11.87 42.70 25.55
N PHE A 771 12.70 41.66 25.68
CA PHE A 771 13.43 41.41 26.93
C PHE A 771 14.49 42.47 27.25
N GLN A 772 15.16 43.03 26.24
CA GLN A 772 16.08 44.15 26.42
C GLN A 772 15.35 45.39 26.94
N ASP A 773 14.21 45.72 26.36
CA ASP A 773 13.39 46.87 26.75
C ASP A 773 12.90 46.73 28.19
N VAL A 774 12.45 45.52 28.60
CA VAL A 774 12.03 45.23 29.99
C VAL A 774 13.21 45.33 30.97
N VAL A 775 14.36 44.78 30.62
CA VAL A 775 15.56 44.79 31.48
C VAL A 775 16.16 46.20 31.61
N ALA A 776 15.99 47.05 30.60
CA ALA A 776 16.51 48.41 30.55
C ALA A 776 15.61 49.46 31.24
N LEU A 777 14.44 49.09 31.79
CA LEU A 777 13.55 50.02 32.48
C LEU A 777 14.24 50.68 33.69
N PRO A 778 14.04 52.00 33.92
CA PRO A 778 14.59 52.69 35.10
C PRO A 778 14.11 52.08 36.41
N ALA A 779 14.94 52.13 37.47
CA ALA A 779 14.63 51.54 38.77
C ALA A 779 13.33 52.07 39.43
N ALA A 780 12.85 53.26 39.04
CA ALA A 780 11.59 53.82 39.52
C ALA A 780 10.34 53.13 38.94
N GLU A 781 10.46 52.47 37.77
CA GLU A 781 9.38 51.75 37.09
C GLU A 781 9.48 50.23 37.30
N GLN A 782 10.54 49.75 37.96
CA GLN A 782 10.71 48.34 38.30
C GLN A 782 9.85 48.00 39.53
N GLU A 783 9.02 46.97 39.40
CA GLU A 783 8.15 46.55 40.50
C GLU A 783 8.96 45.80 41.57
N PRO A 784 8.92 46.22 42.85
CA PRO A 784 9.65 45.54 43.91
C PRO A 784 9.12 44.11 44.08
N GLY A 785 10.01 43.13 43.96
CA GLY A 785 9.71 41.70 44.02
C GLY A 785 9.59 40.98 42.67
N SER A 786 9.75 41.69 41.54
CA SER A 786 9.87 41.04 40.21
C SER A 786 11.30 40.55 39.95
N LEU A 787 11.43 39.42 39.26
CA LEU A 787 12.69 38.79 38.88
C LEU A 787 13.28 39.38 37.58
N THR A 788 12.43 39.69 36.58
CA THR A 788 12.85 40.36 35.33
C THR A 788 12.75 41.89 35.38
N GLY A 789 11.91 42.43 36.28
CA GLY A 789 11.61 43.86 36.45
C GLY A 789 10.11 44.20 36.32
N VAL A 790 9.33 43.33 35.66
CA VAL A 790 7.88 43.45 35.48
C VAL A 790 7.21 42.12 35.88
N ARG A 791 6.24 42.13 36.83
CA ARG A 791 5.58 40.90 37.30
C ARG A 791 4.85 40.15 36.19
N ALA A 792 4.22 40.88 35.26
CA ALA A 792 3.51 40.28 34.13
C ALA A 792 4.41 39.43 33.23
N VAL A 793 5.72 39.72 33.15
CA VAL A 793 6.68 38.88 32.39
C VAL A 793 7.03 37.63 33.19
N ASP A 794 7.24 37.77 34.50
CA ASP A 794 7.56 36.65 35.39
C ASP A 794 6.39 35.64 35.44
N ASP A 795 5.15 36.11 35.52
CA ASP A 795 3.94 35.29 35.51
C ASP A 795 3.81 34.50 34.19
N VAL A 796 4.24 35.08 33.08
CA VAL A 796 4.21 34.43 31.76
C VAL A 796 5.30 33.39 31.67
N LEU A 797 6.53 33.72 32.08
CA LEU A 797 7.65 32.79 32.09
C LEU A 797 7.39 31.60 33.02
N ALA A 798 6.64 31.78 34.11
CA ALA A 798 6.21 30.71 35.00
C ALA A 798 5.06 29.85 34.45
N SER A 799 4.35 30.30 33.42
CA SER A 799 3.17 29.63 32.85
C SER A 799 3.39 29.06 31.44
N LEU A 800 4.65 28.94 30.97
CA LEU A 800 4.99 28.36 29.67
C LEU A 800 4.90 26.83 29.67
N ASP A 801 4.56 26.27 28.50
CA ASP A 801 4.53 24.81 28.27
C ASP A 801 5.95 24.25 28.03
N GLU A 802 6.13 22.93 28.18
CA GLU A 802 7.41 22.23 27.97
C GLU A 802 8.08 22.56 26.63
N GLU A 803 7.34 22.53 25.52
CA GLU A 803 7.87 22.85 24.19
C GLU A 803 8.30 24.33 24.06
N GLN A 804 7.60 25.23 24.74
CA GLN A 804 7.89 26.66 24.71
C GLN A 804 9.13 26.98 25.55
N VAL A 805 9.25 26.36 26.74
CA VAL A 805 10.45 26.46 27.58
C VAL A 805 11.66 25.90 26.84
N PHE A 806 11.53 24.76 26.16
CA PHE A 806 12.61 24.20 25.35
C PHE A 806 13.06 25.16 24.24
N LYS A 807 12.12 25.70 23.44
CA LYS A 807 12.43 26.71 22.41
C LYS A 807 13.07 27.97 23.00
N LEU A 808 12.59 28.43 24.15
CA LEU A 808 13.14 29.61 24.82
C LEU A 808 14.58 29.35 25.31
N LEU A 809 14.85 28.18 25.91
CA LEU A 809 16.20 27.78 26.33
C LEU A 809 17.18 27.71 25.16
N GLU A 810 16.76 27.26 23.97
CA GLU A 810 17.59 27.32 22.76
C GLU A 810 17.98 28.76 22.42
N ARG A 811 17.04 29.71 22.53
CA ARG A 811 17.31 31.13 22.25
C ARG A 811 18.14 31.79 23.34
N VAL A 812 17.90 31.46 24.61
CA VAL A 812 18.69 31.92 25.74
C VAL A 812 20.14 31.45 25.60
N ARG A 813 20.38 30.21 25.14
CA ARG A 813 21.73 29.73 24.80
C ARG A 813 22.38 30.63 23.75
N ASP A 814 21.69 30.88 22.65
CA ASP A 814 22.23 31.70 21.56
C ASP A 814 22.56 33.13 22.04
N TRP A 815 21.69 33.73 22.87
CA TRP A 815 21.91 35.05 23.45
C TRP A 815 23.01 35.09 24.52
N ASN A 816 23.24 33.99 25.24
CA ASN A 816 24.26 33.89 26.28
C ASN A 816 25.68 33.77 25.68
N THR A 817 25.81 33.35 24.42
CA THR A 817 27.12 33.32 23.74
C THR A 817 27.74 34.71 23.57
N ASN A 818 26.91 35.75 23.45
CA ASN A 818 27.34 37.13 23.25
C ASN A 818 27.34 37.91 24.57
N ALA A 819 28.49 38.49 24.94
CA ALA A 819 28.66 39.23 26.18
C ALA A 819 27.72 40.45 26.32
N ARG A 820 27.28 41.06 25.21
CA ARG A 820 26.36 42.22 25.26
C ARG A 820 24.94 41.82 25.64
N THR A 821 24.50 40.65 25.19
CA THR A 821 23.14 40.14 25.43
C THR A 821 23.07 39.17 26.61
N ALA A 822 24.23 38.76 27.14
CA ALA A 822 24.35 37.83 28.25
C ALA A 822 23.56 38.28 29.49
N VAL A 823 23.58 39.57 29.85
CA VAL A 823 22.85 40.07 31.02
C VAL A 823 21.34 39.80 30.91
N VAL A 824 20.77 40.02 29.73
CA VAL A 824 19.34 39.76 29.47
C VAL A 824 19.06 38.26 29.49
N ALA A 825 19.91 37.47 28.83
CA ALA A 825 19.80 36.01 28.78
C ALA A 825 19.87 35.38 30.18
N GLN A 826 20.78 35.85 31.04
CA GLN A 826 20.97 35.37 32.41
C GLN A 826 19.80 35.76 33.32
N ARG A 827 19.20 36.94 33.15
CA ARG A 827 17.99 37.32 33.88
C ARG A 827 16.83 36.40 33.53
N VAL A 828 16.58 36.18 32.23
CA VAL A 828 15.53 35.25 31.78
C VAL A 828 15.83 33.82 32.27
N LEU A 829 17.06 33.34 32.16
CA LEU A 829 17.45 32.02 32.66
C LEU A 829 17.23 31.90 34.18
N GLY A 830 17.63 32.91 34.95
CA GLY A 830 17.45 32.95 36.40
C GLY A 830 15.96 32.96 36.80
N THR A 831 15.10 33.56 35.99
CA THR A 831 13.64 33.50 36.22
C THR A 831 13.09 32.11 35.96
N LEU A 832 13.46 31.47 34.84
CA LEU A 832 13.02 30.12 34.52
C LEU A 832 13.45 29.10 35.60
N LEU A 833 14.69 29.17 36.06
CA LEU A 833 15.21 28.27 37.09
C LEU A 833 14.60 28.49 38.48
N ARG A 834 14.02 29.67 38.75
CA ARG A 834 13.32 29.97 40.00
C ARG A 834 11.83 29.66 39.92
N SER A 835 11.27 29.67 38.72
CA SER A 835 9.84 29.43 38.46
C SER A 835 9.50 27.95 38.30
N TYR A 836 10.42 27.11 37.80
CA TYR A 836 10.20 25.67 37.60
C TYR A 836 11.05 24.83 38.56
N ASP A 837 10.48 23.73 39.04
CA ASP A 837 11.16 22.75 39.88
C ASP A 837 12.19 21.93 39.09
N VAL A 838 13.12 21.31 39.82
CA VAL A 838 14.18 20.48 39.22
C VAL A 838 13.61 19.27 38.47
N ASP A 839 12.55 18.66 39.01
CA ASP A 839 11.90 17.49 38.42
C ASP A 839 11.34 17.80 37.02
N PHE A 840 10.83 19.02 36.80
CA PHE A 840 10.34 19.46 35.49
C PHE A 840 11.43 19.41 34.41
N PHE A 841 12.68 19.80 34.73
CA PHE A 841 13.79 19.73 33.79
C PHE A 841 14.31 18.30 33.58
N VAL A 842 14.11 17.41 34.56
CA VAL A 842 14.40 15.97 34.41
C VAL A 842 13.40 15.35 33.44
N ASP A 843 12.10 15.61 33.63
CA ASP A 843 11.03 15.15 32.74
C ASP A 843 11.22 15.69 31.30
N LEU A 844 11.61 16.96 31.17
CA LEU A 844 11.95 17.58 29.89
C LEU A 844 13.12 16.87 29.19
N ALA A 845 14.10 16.37 29.96
CA ALA A 845 15.25 15.66 29.43
C ALA A 845 14.96 14.17 29.10
N GLU A 846 13.94 13.59 29.71
CA GLU A 846 13.47 12.22 29.41
C GLU A 846 12.51 12.17 28.22
N ASN A 847 11.86 13.29 27.89
CA ASN A 847 10.92 13.39 26.79
C ASN A 847 11.60 13.12 25.43
N ARG A 848 11.27 11.97 24.82
CA ARG A 848 11.89 11.50 23.55
C ARG A 848 11.70 12.46 22.37
N ARG A 849 10.70 13.35 22.44
CA ARG A 849 10.40 14.35 21.40
C ARG A 849 11.41 15.50 21.40
N LEU A 850 11.96 15.86 22.55
CA LEU A 850 12.82 17.03 22.74
C LEU A 850 14.29 16.59 22.92
N LYS A 851 14.90 16.10 21.83
CA LYS A 851 16.30 15.68 21.86
C LYS A 851 17.22 16.89 21.98
N GLY A 852 18.11 16.88 22.97
CA GLY A 852 19.21 17.86 23.06
C GLY A 852 19.24 18.75 24.31
N VAL A 853 18.35 18.53 25.29
CA VAL A 853 18.33 19.30 26.56
C VAL A 853 19.66 19.21 27.31
N ARG A 854 20.25 18.00 27.43
CA ARG A 854 21.52 17.81 28.16
C ARG A 854 22.69 18.60 27.53
N PRO A 855 22.97 18.51 26.21
CA PRO A 855 23.94 19.40 25.55
C PRO A 855 23.63 20.89 25.73
N LEU A 856 22.35 21.28 25.69
CA LEU A 856 21.92 22.67 25.82
C LEU A 856 22.26 23.23 27.20
N LEU A 857 21.91 22.52 28.28
CA LEU A 857 22.21 22.92 29.65
C LEU A 857 23.72 23.00 29.90
N ARG A 858 24.50 22.04 29.39
CA ARG A 858 25.97 22.10 29.45
C ARG A 858 26.54 23.32 28.73
N ALA A 859 25.98 23.68 27.58
CA ALA A 859 26.40 24.88 26.87
C ALA A 859 26.09 26.14 27.68
N LEU A 860 24.90 26.21 28.30
CA LEU A 860 24.54 27.33 29.17
C LEU A 860 25.47 27.43 30.38
N GLU A 861 25.80 26.32 31.03
CA GLU A 861 26.73 26.24 32.17
C GLU A 861 28.09 26.87 31.82
N VAL A 862 28.74 26.40 30.76
CA VAL A 862 30.09 26.86 30.37
C VAL A 862 30.13 28.36 30.06
N TYR A 863 29.14 28.90 29.35
CA TYR A 863 29.10 30.34 29.09
C TYR A 863 28.75 31.15 30.34
N THR A 864 27.93 30.62 31.23
CA THR A 864 27.59 31.28 32.50
C THR A 864 28.79 31.35 33.42
N GLU A 865 29.58 30.28 33.55
CA GLU A 865 30.84 30.28 34.30
C GLU A 865 31.83 31.33 33.77
N ARG A 866 31.93 31.45 32.45
CA ARG A 866 32.80 32.46 31.81
C ARG A 866 32.37 33.88 32.17
N HIS A 867 31.07 34.18 32.11
CA HIS A 867 30.56 35.50 32.47
C HIS A 867 30.65 35.78 33.96
N TYR A 868 30.43 34.76 34.79
CA TYR A 868 30.57 34.84 36.24
C TYR A 868 32.00 35.18 36.66
N LYS A 869 32.99 34.46 36.12
CA LYS A 869 34.41 34.76 36.37
C LYS A 869 34.79 36.19 35.98
N ARG A 870 34.29 36.68 34.83
CA ARG A 870 34.52 38.07 34.41
C ARG A 870 33.88 39.08 35.38
N LEU A 871 32.72 38.75 35.95
CA LEU A 871 32.04 39.62 36.90
C LEU A 871 32.74 39.62 38.27
N GLU A 872 33.23 38.45 38.70
CA GLU A 872 34.08 38.29 39.90
C GLU A 872 35.34 39.16 39.79
N GLU A 873 36.06 39.09 38.67
CA GLU A 873 37.23 39.95 38.39
C GLU A 873 36.87 41.45 38.45
N LEU A 874 35.71 41.86 37.95
CA LEU A 874 35.26 43.26 38.02
C LEU A 874 34.88 43.70 39.44
N VAL A 875 34.33 42.80 40.26
CA VAL A 875 34.03 43.05 41.67
C VAL A 875 35.34 43.18 42.45
N ASP A 876 36.33 42.33 42.18
CA ASP A 876 37.66 42.41 42.76
C ASP A 876 38.35 43.74 42.44
N GLU A 877 38.27 44.19 41.19
CA GLU A 877 38.76 45.51 40.78
C GLU A 877 37.99 46.66 41.46
N SER A 878 36.70 46.48 41.75
CA SER A 878 35.89 47.52 42.41
C SER A 878 36.36 47.81 43.84
N TYR A 879 36.98 46.85 44.55
CA TYR A 879 37.57 47.09 45.86
C TYR A 879 38.72 48.10 45.82
N LEU A 880 39.32 48.35 44.66
CA LEU A 880 40.26 49.46 44.49
C LEU A 880 39.60 50.80 44.84
N LEU A 881 38.33 51.00 44.48
CA LEU A 881 37.60 52.22 44.81
C LEU A 881 37.43 52.36 46.33
N GLU A 882 37.07 51.28 47.01
CA GLU A 882 36.98 51.27 48.47
C GLU A 882 38.34 51.54 49.13
N TYR A 883 39.40 50.94 48.59
CA TYR A 883 40.77 51.23 49.02
C TYR A 883 41.14 52.70 48.82
N THR A 884 40.83 53.31 47.65
CA THR A 884 41.09 54.73 47.41
C THR A 884 40.26 55.65 48.31
N LEU A 885 38.99 55.30 48.57
CA LEU A 885 38.14 56.01 49.53
C LEU A 885 38.76 55.96 50.93
N ARG A 886 39.24 54.80 51.34
CA ARG A 886 39.94 54.62 52.62
C ARG A 886 41.23 55.44 52.71
N GLU A 887 42.05 55.47 51.66
CA GLU A 887 43.28 56.30 51.63
C GLU A 887 42.95 57.80 51.67
N MET A 888 41.88 58.24 50.99
CA MET A 888 41.37 59.61 51.11
C MET A 888 40.88 59.93 52.53
N ASP A 889 40.25 58.97 53.21
CA ASP A 889 39.86 59.07 54.62
C ASP A 889 41.08 59.09 55.56
N GLU A 890 42.18 58.39 55.26
CA GLU A 890 43.41 58.43 56.06
C GLU A 890 44.20 59.74 55.86
N ILE A 891 44.23 60.28 54.63
CA ILE A 891 44.81 61.59 54.32
C ILE A 891 43.98 62.72 54.97
N SER A 892 42.65 62.62 54.97
CA SER A 892 41.80 63.58 55.70
C SER A 892 41.89 63.39 57.23
N GLY A 893 42.07 62.15 57.70
CA GLY A 893 42.24 61.78 59.11
C GLY A 893 43.56 62.27 59.73
N THR A 894 44.65 62.36 58.96
CA THR A 894 45.92 62.96 59.44
C THR A 894 45.83 64.48 59.66
N ALA A 895 44.87 65.17 59.04
CA ALA A 895 44.56 66.56 59.34
C ALA A 895 43.65 66.74 60.58
N MET A 896 42.96 65.68 61.04
CA MET A 896 41.95 65.74 62.12
C MET A 896 42.47 65.35 63.52
N THR A 897 43.74 64.94 63.68
CA THR A 897 44.34 64.54 64.98
C THR A 897 44.72 65.71 65.92
N ARG A 898 44.02 66.85 65.85
CA ARG A 898 44.14 67.94 66.83
C ARG A 898 42.87 68.28 67.62
N ILE A 899 41.74 67.63 67.37
CA ILE A 899 40.51 67.95 68.11
C ILE A 899 39.77 66.65 68.49
N ASN A 900 40.27 66.01 69.55
CA ASN A 900 39.53 64.99 70.30
C ASN A 900 38.29 65.61 70.96
N GLY A 901 37.20 64.84 71.04
CA GLY A 901 36.20 65.08 72.09
C GLY A 901 34.88 64.33 71.97
N SER A 902 34.83 63.10 72.53
CA SER A 902 33.65 62.37 73.04
C SER A 902 32.68 61.72 72.04
N ALA A 903 32.07 60.55 72.28
CA ALA A 903 32.32 59.42 73.16
C ALA A 903 31.35 58.28 72.75
N LYS A 904 31.90 57.13 72.36
CA LYS A 904 31.51 55.76 72.75
C LYS A 904 30.01 55.38 72.93
N ALA A 905 29.60 54.50 72.00
CA ALA A 905 29.03 53.16 72.18
C ALA A 905 27.56 52.97 72.60
N VAL A 906 26.75 52.39 71.69
CA VAL A 906 25.76 51.30 71.94
C VAL A 906 25.45 50.56 70.60
N THR A 907 25.73 49.24 70.58
CA THR A 907 25.16 48.08 69.82
C THR A 907 24.59 48.26 68.38
N ALA A 908 25.12 47.57 67.36
CA ALA A 908 24.79 46.19 66.92
C ALA A 908 23.32 46.00 66.47
N ASP A 909 23.09 45.89 65.14
CA ASP A 909 22.43 44.73 64.52
C ASP A 909 22.27 44.86 62.98
N ALA A 910 22.50 43.72 62.32
CA ALA A 910 22.01 43.23 61.01
C ALA A 910 22.16 44.15 59.76
N ALA A 911 23.05 43.87 58.81
CA ALA A 911 23.11 42.72 57.89
C ALA A 911 21.82 42.49 57.07
N MET A 912 21.77 43.11 55.88
CA MET A 912 21.23 42.62 54.59
C MET A 912 20.76 43.80 53.74
N VAL A 913 21.43 44.04 52.60
CA VAL A 913 20.85 43.98 51.24
C VAL A 913 21.99 43.62 50.29
#